data_AF-A0A940C8N1-F1
#
_entry.id   AF-A0A940C8N1-F1
#
_cell.length_a   1.000
_cell.length_b   1.000
_cell.length_c   1.000
_cell.angle_alpha   90.00
_cell.angle_beta   90.00
_cell.angle_gamma   90.00
#
_symmetry.space_group_name_H-M   'P 1'
#
loop_
_entity.id
_entity.type
_entity.pdbx_description
1 polymer ?
#
loop_
_entity_poly.entity_id
_entity_poly.type
_entity_poly.pdbx_seq_one_letter_code
_entity_poly.pdbx_strand_id
1 'polypeptide(L)'
;MRNGWSRVLLLILLAAVIAAGAACGSRSGSGSAEPDEEPTEVPTATPVPRDISGDTPIAASIVYANDMANKVNGWYPSYKRDTYVLQNAEMELTHKLAGEGGLGLSSFRNREGKEYFADSFDTYVIDKDGNEWSDRYSLGSGRVNTTRVGYYYYETHIRDLSVGAADSEANFESAVQLADFSKQWETHDGSITMDAKKGRAVFKVESAYDPYFVLRGFNAVPSEDVDSIEITLSVEGNASTVELFINDGPGYNQKQATKFSVNADGELHTYLVDITAIQSGPLLSGVRFDIGENAGEKITVTSVRAVKTSSSAPKVKTEKTYHTFSDKLHQQFRIVTYDKVDLAEFGMVWKVDKDRIDALRIKDKNGAHDSIDGIDPASVEYVAFDFKEAGVCGIIVPDDPKLTKEVTVTESGSQYIVRQKYPGSLKLKDKATVSVAHRLYNDKTHSFDGIDREAYLERHPLDGDRFRITGTNSYTRFSNYDTIRGLYVFTLEGSDFNKAYQERNRNKYFDASITVDNDDRDRRIYLNFSANSECIECGAVLDGNGLLTPIPIEVCKNFTYEKEEPVYDPTDVPYADTFFPLSISAGEQLSFTQLQLYMNWGIYPLKQLSSIQFHVTYYHLSTGVTESNCIAPYYVYGRDGWTLPDFRGPSGIMWSTQPQFTAGGHNKFVSYKNKGDSAVTRAEYTRSFIRSFGPVYADLEYSYKADSGAYEYTLRHMEFPQTDENRTYYTLSLKFLKDLTLDDVRNDFTLHYFDGRDQKFDKLSYLSEDGTVKTVVTDFTKANTNTVQLAKDRFWFAYYGSSNKDCMNEAFVLKKYEIKLNGKSWDGGFVLRNGYDGQMYNISELSLDLGKYTFKKGDTIYLEFMLVPWGNTDHDTYVNVERIFEDSVLKPLKVDVSAGSLIEEPFLPHVLCADNYAEFTVTGGRNNNAVRVDGFTSLAKPVIEIKQPDGSWSVYDTSVKEYDGYEVLYLPDGTYGYAFIFTQPDPDNAVTFRIRA
;
A
#
# COMPACT_ATOMS: atom_id res chain seq x y z
N MET A 1 -56.68 28.85 1.83
CA MET A 1 -57.80 28.59 2.77
C MET A 1 -58.10 27.10 2.75
N ARG A 2 -58.22 26.32 3.84
CA ARG A 2 -57.88 26.41 5.27
C ARG A 2 -58.10 24.96 5.79
N ASN A 3 -57.08 24.25 6.28
CA ASN A 3 -56.89 23.77 7.69
C ASN A 3 -57.79 22.56 8.06
N GLY A 4 -57.36 21.50 8.77
CA GLY A 4 -56.08 21.12 9.38
C GLY A 4 -56.24 19.88 10.30
N TRP A 5 -55.21 19.02 10.31
CA TRP A 5 -54.55 18.28 11.40
C TRP A 5 -55.30 17.76 12.66
N SER A 6 -55.10 16.47 12.97
CA SER A 6 -54.44 15.91 14.20
C SER A 6 -54.54 14.37 14.20
N ARG A 7 -53.44 13.59 14.07
CA ARG A 7 -52.56 13.06 15.15
C ARG A 7 -53.31 12.42 16.33
N VAL A 8 -53.15 11.08 16.48
CA VAL A 8 -53.01 10.25 17.72
C VAL A 8 -53.44 8.81 17.36
N LEU A 9 -52.51 7.93 16.96
CA LEU A 9 -52.63 6.46 17.15
C LEU A 9 -51.35 5.66 16.80
N LEU A 10 -50.16 6.23 17.05
CA LEU A 10 -48.90 5.50 16.84
C LEU A 10 -47.90 5.82 17.96
N LEU A 11 -48.32 5.62 19.21
CA LEU A 11 -47.50 5.94 20.40
C LEU A 11 -47.79 5.05 21.62
N ILE A 12 -48.23 3.79 21.41
CA ILE A 12 -48.35 2.81 22.50
C ILE A 12 -47.91 1.43 21.99
N LEU A 13 -46.60 1.18 21.99
CA LEU A 13 -45.98 -0.17 22.09
C LEU A 13 -44.44 -0.08 22.15
N LEU A 14 -43.91 0.87 22.92
CA LEU A 14 -42.47 0.93 23.20
C LEU A 14 -42.23 1.37 24.65
N ALA A 15 -42.61 0.51 25.60
CA ALA A 15 -42.16 0.56 26.99
C ALA A 15 -42.58 -0.72 27.72
N ALA A 16 -41.71 -1.75 27.70
CA ALA A 16 -41.50 -2.73 28.76
C ALA A 16 -40.69 -3.91 28.20
N VAL A 17 -39.40 -4.00 28.52
CA VAL A 17 -38.75 -5.18 29.13
C VAL A 17 -37.36 -4.73 29.62
N ILE A 18 -37.21 -4.51 30.93
CA ILE A 18 -35.95 -4.70 31.64
C ILE A 18 -36.22 -5.69 32.80
N ALA A 19 -35.33 -6.69 32.87
CA ALA A 19 -34.99 -7.59 33.97
C ALA A 19 -36.00 -8.67 34.45
N ALA A 20 -35.62 -9.94 34.23
CA ALA A 20 -35.23 -10.92 35.27
C ALA A 20 -35.64 -12.36 34.90
N GLY A 21 -34.74 -13.34 35.12
CA GLY A 21 -35.15 -14.74 35.34
C GLY A 21 -34.23 -15.82 34.77
N ALA A 22 -33.43 -16.43 35.64
CA ALA A 22 -32.62 -17.62 35.38
C ALA A 22 -33.43 -18.93 35.39
N ALA A 23 -32.83 -19.96 34.79
CA ALA A 23 -32.89 -21.40 35.10
C ALA A 23 -33.92 -22.34 34.42
N CYS A 24 -33.33 -23.38 33.80
CA CYS A 24 -33.76 -24.78 33.66
C CYS A 24 -35.03 -25.18 32.88
N GLY A 25 -34.86 -26.10 31.92
CA GLY A 25 -35.92 -26.99 31.46
C GLY A 25 -35.64 -27.69 30.14
N SER A 26 -35.16 -28.93 30.21
CA SER A 26 -35.03 -29.87 29.09
C SER A 26 -36.40 -30.28 28.50
N ARG A 27 -36.49 -30.43 27.17
CA ARG A 27 -37.28 -31.51 26.53
C ARG A 27 -37.00 -31.63 25.03
N SER A 28 -36.78 -32.88 24.65
CA SER A 28 -36.68 -33.47 23.32
C SER A 28 -37.92 -33.27 22.45
N GLY A 29 -37.73 -33.07 21.15
CA GLY A 29 -38.79 -33.18 20.14
C GLY A 29 -38.23 -33.11 18.72
N SER A 30 -38.31 -34.24 18.02
CA SER A 30 -37.97 -34.46 16.61
C SER A 30 -38.85 -33.67 15.63
N GLY A 31 -38.28 -33.19 14.52
CA GLY A 31 -39.07 -32.76 13.36
C GLY A 31 -38.24 -32.13 12.23
N SER A 32 -38.19 -32.85 11.10
CA SER A 32 -38.00 -32.40 9.70
C SER A 32 -37.06 -31.24 9.35
N ALA A 33 -36.06 -31.56 8.52
CA ALA A 33 -35.24 -30.61 7.78
C ALA A 33 -36.07 -29.82 6.75
N GLU A 34 -36.02 -28.50 6.85
CA GLU A 34 -36.38 -27.53 5.81
C GLU A 34 -35.09 -26.96 5.19
N PRO A 35 -35.11 -26.53 3.91
CA PRO A 35 -33.92 -26.14 3.18
C PRO A 35 -33.35 -24.80 3.69
N ASP A 36 -32.02 -24.70 3.73
CA ASP A 36 -31.27 -23.50 4.08
C ASP A 36 -31.69 -22.31 3.19
N GLU A 37 -32.49 -21.39 3.73
CA GLU A 37 -32.65 -20.04 3.17
C GLU A 37 -31.38 -19.24 3.51
N GLU A 38 -30.75 -18.66 2.49
CA GLU A 38 -29.71 -17.65 2.65
C GLU A 38 -30.22 -16.52 3.56
N PRO A 39 -29.37 -15.91 4.40
CA PRO A 39 -29.80 -14.79 5.22
C PRO A 39 -30.15 -13.63 4.29
N THR A 40 -31.45 -13.40 4.09
CA THR A 40 -31.96 -12.15 3.53
C THR A 40 -31.48 -11.01 4.42
N GLU A 41 -30.60 -10.18 3.89
CA GLU A 41 -30.24 -8.89 4.46
C GLU A 41 -31.53 -8.12 4.72
N VAL A 42 -31.89 -7.94 5.99
CA VAL A 42 -32.84 -6.91 6.36
C VAL A 42 -32.13 -5.59 6.04
N PRO A 43 -32.67 -4.73 5.17
CA PRO A 43 -32.07 -3.43 4.93
C PRO A 43 -32.22 -2.63 6.23
N THR A 44 -31.18 -2.59 7.05
CA THR A 44 -31.03 -1.55 8.05
C THR A 44 -30.95 -0.24 7.29
N ALA A 45 -32.02 0.55 7.32
CA ALA A 45 -32.02 1.88 6.78
C ALA A 45 -30.80 2.61 7.35
N THR A 46 -29.82 2.92 6.49
CA THR A 46 -28.67 3.72 6.87
C THR A 46 -29.21 5.02 7.46
N PRO A 47 -28.85 5.37 8.72
CA PRO A 47 -29.30 6.64 9.30
C PRO A 47 -28.94 7.76 8.34
N VAL A 48 -29.88 8.66 8.07
CA VAL A 48 -29.56 9.88 7.32
C VAL A 48 -28.55 10.66 8.17
N PRO A 49 -27.34 10.94 7.66
CA PRO A 49 -26.33 11.67 8.42
C PRO A 49 -26.86 13.03 8.87
N ARG A 50 -26.43 13.50 10.04
CA ARG A 50 -26.72 14.86 10.53
C ARG A 50 -26.16 15.88 9.53
N ASP A 51 -26.97 16.89 9.20
CA ASP A 51 -26.51 18.05 8.44
C ASP A 51 -25.57 18.91 9.30
N ILE A 52 -24.37 19.15 8.80
CA ILE A 52 -23.30 19.89 9.49
C ILE A 52 -23.03 21.27 8.87
N SER A 53 -23.84 21.72 7.91
CA SER A 53 -23.63 22.96 7.16
C SER A 53 -23.48 24.22 8.02
N GLY A 54 -24.00 24.21 9.25
CA GLY A 54 -23.90 25.31 10.21
C GLY A 54 -22.73 25.23 11.19
N ASP A 55 -21.99 24.11 11.23
CA ASP A 55 -20.98 23.86 12.26
C ASP A 55 -19.66 24.59 11.97
N THR A 56 -19.30 24.74 10.69
CA THR A 56 -18.09 25.45 10.26
C THR A 56 -18.24 25.94 8.82
N PRO A 57 -17.57 27.06 8.43
CA PRO A 57 -17.57 27.53 7.05
C PRO A 57 -17.08 26.52 6.01
N ILE A 58 -16.35 25.47 6.42
CA ILE A 58 -15.82 24.45 5.50
C ILE A 58 -16.57 23.11 5.56
N ALA A 59 -17.80 23.11 6.08
CA ALA A 59 -18.62 21.91 6.29
C ALA A 59 -18.74 21.01 5.05
N ALA A 60 -18.98 21.58 3.87
CA ALA A 60 -19.07 20.82 2.62
C ALA A 60 -17.77 20.07 2.28
N SER A 61 -16.62 20.67 2.61
CA SER A 61 -15.31 20.05 2.42
C SER A 61 -15.07 18.92 3.42
N ILE A 62 -15.53 19.04 4.67
CA ILE A 62 -15.49 17.94 5.66
C ILE A 62 -16.27 16.73 5.16
N VAL A 63 -17.52 16.92 4.74
CA VAL A 63 -18.37 15.83 4.24
C VAL A 63 -17.72 15.20 3.02
N TYR A 64 -17.27 16.02 2.06
CA TYR A 64 -16.66 15.53 0.83
C TYR A 64 -15.37 14.75 1.08
N ALA A 65 -14.45 15.28 1.90
CA ALA A 65 -13.19 14.60 2.20
C ALA A 65 -13.43 13.24 2.86
N ASN A 66 -14.31 13.17 3.86
CA ASN A 66 -14.56 11.90 4.55
C ASN A 66 -15.31 10.89 3.68
N ASP A 67 -16.18 11.32 2.76
CA ASP A 67 -16.81 10.43 1.77
C ASP A 67 -15.78 9.89 0.75
N MET A 68 -14.78 10.70 0.40
CA MET A 68 -13.72 10.31 -0.53
C MET A 68 -12.60 9.46 0.11
N ALA A 69 -12.46 9.48 1.43
CA ALA A 69 -11.43 8.71 2.12
C ALA A 69 -11.58 7.19 1.85
N ASN A 70 -10.45 6.51 1.60
CA ASN A 70 -10.37 5.06 1.32
C ASN A 70 -11.12 4.58 0.06
N LYS A 71 -11.44 5.48 -0.88
CA LYS A 71 -12.11 5.07 -2.13
C LYS A 71 -11.15 4.61 -3.21
N VAL A 72 -9.87 4.98 -3.13
CA VAL A 72 -8.81 4.52 -4.04
C VAL A 72 -8.14 3.23 -3.53
N ASN A 73 -7.82 2.31 -4.43
CA ASN A 73 -7.10 1.07 -4.13
C ASN A 73 -6.39 0.51 -5.38
N GLY A 74 -5.36 -0.30 -5.19
CA GLY A 74 -4.71 -1.05 -6.27
C GLY A 74 -4.23 -2.41 -5.79
N TRP A 75 -4.23 -3.46 -6.61
CA TRP A 75 -3.79 -4.79 -6.20
C TRP A 75 -3.48 -5.75 -7.34
N TYR A 76 -2.77 -6.82 -7.02
CA TYR A 76 -2.60 -7.97 -7.90
C TYR A 76 -3.76 -8.96 -7.68
N PRO A 77 -4.58 -9.26 -8.70
CA PRO A 77 -5.72 -10.18 -8.53
C PRO A 77 -5.30 -11.65 -8.40
N SER A 78 -4.04 -11.95 -8.72
CA SER A 78 -3.45 -13.29 -8.74
C SER A 78 -1.97 -13.21 -8.38
N TYR A 79 -1.48 -14.27 -7.74
CA TYR A 79 -0.06 -14.47 -7.40
C TYR A 79 0.86 -14.51 -8.63
N LYS A 80 0.30 -14.77 -9.82
CA LYS A 80 1.06 -14.74 -11.08
C LYS A 80 1.57 -13.34 -11.39
N ARG A 81 0.93 -12.30 -10.82
CA ARG A 81 1.26 -10.88 -11.01
C ARG A 81 1.39 -10.48 -12.48
N ASP A 82 0.67 -11.19 -13.35
CA ASP A 82 0.56 -10.94 -14.78
C ASP A 82 -0.39 -9.78 -15.09
N THR A 83 -1.11 -9.29 -14.07
CA THR A 83 -2.10 -8.24 -14.15
C THR A 83 -2.10 -7.41 -12.87
N TYR A 84 -2.44 -6.13 -12.97
CA TYR A 84 -2.64 -5.24 -11.83
C TYR A 84 -3.95 -4.48 -11.98
N VAL A 85 -4.72 -4.39 -10.91
CA VAL A 85 -6.00 -3.70 -10.87
C VAL A 85 -5.82 -2.39 -10.10
N LEU A 86 -6.39 -1.30 -10.62
CA LEU A 86 -6.55 -0.03 -9.92
C LEU A 86 -8.03 0.33 -9.92
N GLN A 87 -8.48 0.90 -8.81
CA GLN A 87 -9.89 1.17 -8.58
C GLN A 87 -10.06 2.47 -7.80
N ASN A 88 -11.12 3.22 -8.10
CA ASN A 88 -11.59 4.31 -7.25
C ASN A 88 -13.12 4.23 -7.01
N ALA A 89 -13.76 5.33 -6.60
CA ALA A 89 -15.21 5.37 -6.37
C ALA A 89 -16.06 5.22 -7.64
N GLU A 90 -15.50 5.42 -8.84
CA GLU A 90 -16.24 5.54 -10.10
C GLU A 90 -15.80 4.52 -11.17
N MET A 91 -14.56 4.00 -11.07
CA MET A 91 -13.99 3.14 -12.10
C MET A 91 -13.06 2.04 -11.56
N GLU A 92 -12.84 1.03 -12.40
CA GLU A 92 -11.86 -0.04 -12.22
C GLU A 92 -11.10 -0.25 -13.53
N LEU A 93 -9.77 -0.31 -13.46
CA LEU A 93 -8.91 -0.63 -14.59
C LEU A 93 -8.06 -1.85 -14.29
N THR A 94 -7.82 -2.67 -15.31
CA THR A 94 -6.89 -3.80 -15.23
C THR A 94 -5.81 -3.63 -16.29
N HIS A 95 -4.55 -3.63 -15.86
CA HIS A 95 -3.39 -3.57 -16.74
C HIS A 95 -2.67 -4.91 -16.74
N LYS A 96 -2.44 -5.48 -17.93
CA LYS A 96 -1.65 -6.69 -18.12
C LYS A 96 -0.15 -6.39 -18.17
N LEU A 97 0.63 -7.15 -17.41
CA LEU A 97 2.06 -6.96 -17.20
C LEU A 97 2.89 -8.05 -17.87
N ALA A 98 2.37 -9.27 -18.01
CA ALA A 98 3.10 -10.41 -18.57
C ALA A 98 2.19 -11.43 -19.26
N GLY A 99 2.79 -12.44 -19.89
CA GLY A 99 2.10 -13.58 -20.53
C GLY A 99 1.80 -13.38 -22.02
N GLU A 100 1.15 -14.37 -22.65
CA GLU A 100 0.85 -14.37 -24.08
C GLU A 100 -0.18 -13.29 -24.47
N GLY A 101 -0.01 -12.64 -25.62
CA GLY A 101 -0.92 -11.60 -26.14
C GLY A 101 -0.45 -10.17 -25.85
N GLY A 102 -1.31 -9.19 -26.10
CA GLY A 102 -0.96 -7.77 -25.94
C GLY A 102 -0.80 -7.35 -24.47
N LEU A 103 0.30 -6.67 -24.14
CA LEU A 103 0.56 -6.11 -22.81
C LEU A 103 0.06 -4.67 -22.72
N GLY A 104 -0.92 -4.38 -21.86
CA GLY A 104 -1.54 -3.06 -21.84
C GLY A 104 -2.76 -2.99 -20.95
N LEU A 105 -3.57 -1.95 -21.12
CA LEU A 105 -4.85 -1.82 -20.41
C LEU A 105 -5.82 -2.85 -20.99
N SER A 106 -5.98 -3.97 -20.30
CA SER A 106 -6.78 -5.11 -20.76
C SER A 106 -8.27 -4.94 -20.47
N SER A 107 -8.63 -4.09 -19.52
CA SER A 107 -10.03 -3.79 -19.19
C SER A 107 -10.17 -2.43 -18.52
N PHE A 108 -11.21 -1.68 -18.88
CA PHE A 108 -11.67 -0.49 -18.18
C PHE A 108 -13.19 -0.53 -17.97
N ARG A 109 -13.62 -0.42 -16.71
CA ARG A 109 -15.01 -0.64 -16.28
C ARG A 109 -15.49 0.46 -15.34
N ASN A 110 -16.80 0.71 -15.35
CA ASN A 110 -17.44 1.44 -14.26
C ASN A 110 -17.57 0.56 -13.01
N ARG A 111 -17.97 1.14 -11.88
CA ARG A 111 -18.18 0.38 -10.62
C ARG A 111 -19.28 -0.67 -10.66
N GLU A 112 -20.19 -0.60 -11.62
CA GLU A 112 -21.24 -1.61 -11.82
C GLU A 112 -20.72 -2.82 -12.60
N GLY A 113 -19.43 -2.83 -12.96
CA GLY A 113 -18.77 -3.91 -13.69
C GLY A 113 -19.02 -3.87 -15.20
N LYS A 114 -19.62 -2.80 -15.72
CA LYS A 114 -19.86 -2.61 -17.15
C LYS A 114 -18.61 -2.07 -17.82
N GLU A 115 -18.22 -2.73 -18.91
CA GLU A 115 -16.97 -2.45 -19.60
C GLU A 115 -17.14 -1.37 -20.67
N TYR A 116 -16.30 -0.35 -20.59
CA TYR A 116 -16.16 0.66 -21.64
C TYR A 116 -15.36 0.06 -22.80
N PHE A 117 -14.10 -0.33 -22.55
CA PHE A 117 -13.25 -0.95 -23.57
C PHE A 117 -12.24 -1.90 -22.93
N ALA A 118 -11.63 -2.72 -23.78
CA ALA A 118 -10.56 -3.65 -23.46
C ALA A 118 -9.42 -3.46 -24.45
N ASP A 119 -8.23 -3.93 -24.08
CA ASP A 119 -7.02 -3.94 -24.91
C ASP A 119 -6.80 -2.63 -25.65
N SER A 120 -6.44 -1.57 -24.93
CA SER A 120 -6.24 -0.21 -25.48
C SER A 120 -5.26 0.63 -24.63
N PHE A 121 -5.15 1.93 -24.93
CA PHE A 121 -4.26 2.89 -24.28
C PHE A 121 -2.81 2.42 -24.34
N ASP A 122 -2.38 2.16 -25.57
CA ASP A 122 -1.01 1.72 -25.84
C ASP A 122 -0.11 2.95 -25.96
N THR A 123 1.11 2.83 -25.43
CA THR A 123 2.19 3.75 -25.79
C THR A 123 2.69 3.36 -27.18
N TYR A 124 2.84 4.32 -28.08
CA TYR A 124 3.42 4.06 -29.40
C TYR A 124 4.56 5.04 -29.73
N VAL A 125 5.47 4.57 -30.57
CA VAL A 125 6.50 5.38 -31.23
C VAL A 125 6.55 5.05 -32.72
N ILE A 126 6.88 6.05 -33.53
CA ILE A 126 7.17 5.86 -34.96
C ILE A 126 8.63 6.23 -35.18
N ASP A 127 9.41 5.32 -35.75
CA ASP A 127 10.81 5.57 -36.09
C ASP A 127 10.95 6.51 -37.32
N LYS A 128 12.19 6.81 -37.74
CA LYS A 128 12.41 7.68 -38.92
C LYS A 128 12.04 7.05 -40.25
N ASP A 129 11.98 5.74 -40.32
CA ASP A 129 11.66 5.00 -41.52
C ASP A 129 10.14 4.82 -41.68
N GLY A 130 9.37 5.22 -40.65
CA GLY A 130 7.92 5.21 -40.63
C GLY A 130 7.31 3.95 -40.03
N ASN A 131 8.12 3.09 -39.40
CA ASN A 131 7.59 1.90 -38.72
C ASN A 131 7.04 2.26 -37.35
N GLU A 132 5.89 1.68 -37.02
CA GLU A 132 5.21 1.88 -35.74
C GLU A 132 5.56 0.75 -34.76
N TRP A 133 5.88 1.15 -33.53
CA TRP A 133 6.22 0.27 -32.42
C TRP A 133 5.33 0.62 -31.22
N SER A 134 4.96 -0.39 -30.42
CA SER A 134 4.05 -0.22 -29.28
C SER A 134 4.43 -1.10 -28.10
N ASP A 135 4.17 -0.60 -26.89
CA ASP A 135 4.33 -1.37 -25.64
C ASP A 135 3.42 -2.60 -25.55
N ARG A 136 2.31 -2.61 -26.29
CA ARG A 136 1.45 -3.77 -26.49
C ARG A 136 2.21 -5.02 -26.89
N TYR A 137 3.22 -4.84 -27.73
CA TYR A 137 4.01 -5.93 -28.29
C TYR A 137 5.36 -6.06 -27.59
N SER A 138 5.49 -5.55 -26.36
CA SER A 138 6.71 -5.72 -25.59
C SER A 138 7.04 -7.20 -25.44
N LEU A 139 8.32 -7.51 -25.65
CA LEU A 139 8.88 -8.85 -25.41
C LEU A 139 9.23 -9.08 -23.92
N GLY A 140 9.22 -8.02 -23.11
CA GLY A 140 9.53 -8.04 -21.68
C GLY A 140 8.27 -7.90 -20.82
N SER A 141 8.36 -8.35 -19.57
CA SER A 141 7.29 -8.15 -18.59
C SER A 141 7.39 -6.78 -17.91
N GLY A 142 6.25 -6.19 -17.61
CA GLY A 142 6.15 -4.97 -16.81
C GLY A 142 6.13 -5.25 -15.31
N ARG A 143 6.37 -4.22 -14.51
CA ARG A 143 6.19 -4.24 -13.04
C ARG A 143 5.43 -3.02 -12.55
N VAL A 144 4.93 -3.09 -11.31
CA VAL A 144 4.22 -1.98 -10.65
C VAL A 144 5.07 -1.42 -9.52
N ASN A 145 5.10 -0.09 -9.38
CA ASN A 145 5.56 0.60 -8.18
C ASN A 145 4.55 1.72 -7.86
N THR A 146 4.01 1.77 -6.64
CA THR A 146 3.18 2.90 -6.18
C THR A 146 3.95 3.72 -5.15
N THR A 147 4.29 4.96 -5.50
CA THR A 147 5.20 5.85 -4.72
C THR A 147 4.47 6.76 -3.74
N ARG A 148 3.18 7.02 -3.97
CA ARG A 148 2.26 7.73 -3.07
C ARG A 148 1.04 6.86 -2.85
N VAL A 149 0.70 6.59 -1.59
CA VAL A 149 -0.40 5.68 -1.24
C VAL A 149 -1.09 6.16 0.05
N GLY A 150 -2.40 6.38 0.01
CA GLY A 150 -3.13 6.88 1.18
C GLY A 150 -4.66 6.90 1.07
N TYR A 151 -5.28 7.94 1.64
CA TYR A 151 -6.76 8.07 1.66
C TYR A 151 -7.36 8.37 0.30
N TYR A 152 -6.69 9.23 -0.45
CA TYR A 152 -7.29 9.97 -1.54
C TYR A 152 -6.58 9.76 -2.86
N TYR A 153 -5.27 9.45 -2.82
CA TYR A 153 -4.43 9.54 -3.99
C TYR A 153 -3.41 8.41 -4.05
N TYR A 154 -3.39 7.70 -5.19
CA TYR A 154 -2.38 6.71 -5.51
C TYR A 154 -1.60 7.20 -6.75
N GLU A 155 -0.28 7.27 -6.65
CA GLU A 155 0.62 7.48 -7.80
C GLU A 155 1.25 6.14 -8.19
N THR A 156 0.60 5.44 -9.13
CA THR A 156 0.98 4.08 -9.53
C THR A 156 1.69 4.08 -10.87
N HIS A 157 2.89 3.51 -10.92
CA HIS A 157 3.72 3.41 -12.11
C HIS A 157 3.75 1.98 -12.64
N ILE A 158 3.42 1.80 -13.92
CA ILE A 158 3.68 0.58 -14.67
C ILE A 158 4.97 0.79 -15.47
N ARG A 159 6.01 0.02 -15.16
CA ARG A 159 7.38 0.21 -15.65
C ARG A 159 7.89 -1.01 -16.43
N ASP A 160 9.01 -0.82 -17.11
CA ASP A 160 9.90 -1.83 -17.72
C ASP A 160 9.44 -2.47 -19.03
N LEU A 161 8.23 -2.16 -19.48
CA LEU A 161 7.77 -2.50 -20.83
C LEU A 161 8.61 -1.77 -21.89
N SER A 162 9.11 -2.52 -22.88
CA SER A 162 9.72 -1.99 -24.11
C SER A 162 8.68 -1.86 -25.24
N VAL A 163 9.06 -1.29 -26.38
CA VAL A 163 8.20 -1.27 -27.58
C VAL A 163 8.53 -2.43 -28.53
N GLY A 164 7.51 -2.98 -29.19
CA GLY A 164 7.63 -4.04 -30.22
C GLY A 164 6.71 -3.79 -31.43
N ALA A 165 6.86 -4.58 -32.50
CA ALA A 165 6.06 -4.47 -33.72
C ALA A 165 4.90 -5.47 -33.72
N ALA A 166 3.80 -5.16 -34.42
CA ALA A 166 2.60 -6.01 -34.44
C ALA A 166 2.84 -7.40 -35.10
N ASP A 167 3.69 -7.45 -36.13
CA ASP A 167 4.03 -8.68 -36.87
C ASP A 167 5.31 -9.36 -36.37
N SER A 168 5.92 -8.87 -35.30
CA SER A 168 7.07 -9.53 -34.69
C SER A 168 6.60 -10.64 -33.75
N GLU A 169 6.32 -11.83 -34.30
CA GLU A 169 6.79 -13.03 -33.59
C GLU A 169 8.27 -12.78 -33.25
N ALA A 170 8.71 -13.05 -32.02
CA ALA A 170 10.03 -12.66 -31.49
C ALA A 170 11.21 -12.93 -32.46
N ASN A 171 11.44 -12.00 -33.39
CA ASN A 171 12.43 -12.11 -34.45
C ASN A 171 13.67 -11.36 -33.97
N PHE A 172 14.55 -12.07 -33.31
CA PHE A 172 15.87 -11.56 -32.95
C PHE A 172 16.74 -11.41 -34.21
N GLU A 173 17.54 -10.35 -34.28
CA GLU A 173 18.53 -10.17 -35.35
C GLU A 173 19.64 -11.21 -35.30
N SER A 174 20.00 -11.57 -34.08
CA SER A 174 20.87 -12.69 -33.79
C SER A 174 20.27 -13.43 -32.60
N ALA A 175 20.33 -14.75 -32.64
CA ALA A 175 20.02 -15.58 -31.50
C ALA A 175 21.07 -16.68 -31.42
N VAL A 176 22.04 -16.48 -30.53
CA VAL A 176 23.11 -17.44 -30.29
C VAL A 176 22.71 -18.29 -29.10
N GLN A 177 22.42 -19.57 -29.34
CA GLN A 177 22.22 -20.54 -28.27
C GLN A 177 23.52 -20.65 -27.46
N LEU A 178 23.46 -20.26 -26.19
CA LEU A 178 24.61 -20.35 -25.29
C LEU A 178 24.66 -21.71 -24.60
N ALA A 179 23.50 -22.27 -24.25
CA ALA A 179 23.43 -23.49 -23.46
C ALA A 179 23.55 -24.76 -24.32
N ASP A 180 24.66 -25.49 -24.16
CA ASP A 180 24.74 -26.93 -24.46
C ASP A 180 24.50 -27.73 -23.17
N PHE A 181 23.29 -28.28 -23.04
CA PHE A 181 22.89 -29.11 -21.90
C PHE A 181 23.63 -30.46 -21.82
N SER A 182 24.58 -30.74 -22.71
CA SER A 182 25.41 -31.94 -22.67
C SER A 182 26.78 -31.75 -22.02
N LYS A 183 27.31 -30.51 -21.94
CA LYS A 183 28.61 -30.10 -21.34
C LYS A 183 28.72 -28.57 -21.45
N GLN A 184 28.53 -27.79 -20.37
CA GLN A 184 28.93 -26.34 -20.29
C GLN A 184 28.52 -25.60 -18.99
N TRP A 185 28.15 -26.31 -17.93
CA TRP A 185 27.62 -25.70 -16.71
C TRP A 185 28.58 -25.91 -15.54
N GLU A 186 28.81 -24.84 -14.79
CA GLU A 186 29.46 -24.86 -13.49
C GLU A 186 28.42 -24.47 -12.44
N THR A 187 28.47 -25.06 -11.26
CA THR A 187 27.63 -24.66 -10.12
C THR A 187 28.54 -24.24 -8.98
N HIS A 188 28.04 -23.40 -8.07
CA HIS A 188 28.75 -23.15 -6.83
C HIS A 188 28.80 -24.43 -5.98
N ASP A 189 30.01 -24.82 -5.57
CA ASP A 189 30.25 -26.09 -4.89
C ASP A 189 29.55 -26.10 -3.53
N GLY A 190 28.66 -27.07 -3.34
CA GLY A 190 27.88 -27.24 -2.12
C GLY A 190 26.56 -26.46 -2.03
N SER A 191 26.26 -25.50 -2.93
CA SER A 191 24.96 -24.80 -2.92
C SER A 191 24.00 -25.24 -4.03
N ILE A 192 24.48 -25.69 -5.19
CA ILE A 192 23.65 -26.23 -6.26
C ILE A 192 24.22 -27.54 -6.80
N THR A 193 23.36 -28.56 -6.94
CA THR A 193 23.64 -29.75 -7.74
C THR A 193 22.92 -29.68 -9.08
N MET A 194 23.50 -30.31 -10.11
CA MET A 194 22.93 -30.29 -11.47
C MET A 194 22.71 -31.72 -11.99
N ASP A 195 21.52 -31.99 -12.53
CA ASP A 195 21.21 -33.13 -13.40
C ASP A 195 20.89 -32.60 -14.80
N ALA A 196 21.82 -32.79 -15.74
CA ALA A 196 21.64 -32.38 -17.13
C ALA A 196 21.21 -33.57 -18.00
N LYS A 197 20.11 -33.40 -18.74
CA LYS A 197 19.60 -34.37 -19.73
C LYS A 197 19.47 -33.69 -21.08
N LYS A 198 19.41 -34.47 -22.17
CA LYS A 198 19.28 -33.93 -23.53
C LYS A 198 18.08 -32.97 -23.61
N GLY A 199 18.35 -31.67 -23.77
CA GLY A 199 17.34 -30.61 -23.91
C GLY A 199 16.93 -29.87 -22.63
N ARG A 200 17.49 -30.17 -21.45
CA ARG A 200 17.27 -29.40 -20.22
C ARG A 200 18.35 -29.61 -19.16
N ALA A 201 18.64 -28.59 -18.36
CA ALA A 201 19.38 -28.72 -17.10
C ALA A 201 18.42 -28.53 -15.93
N VAL A 202 18.51 -29.41 -14.94
CA VAL A 202 17.79 -29.28 -13.68
C VAL A 202 18.81 -28.99 -12.59
N PHE A 203 18.72 -27.80 -12.02
CA PHE A 203 19.51 -27.37 -10.88
C PHE A 203 18.69 -27.55 -9.61
N LYS A 204 19.25 -28.20 -8.62
CA LYS A 204 18.65 -28.36 -7.30
C LYS A 204 19.48 -27.57 -6.30
N VAL A 205 18.84 -26.64 -5.62
CA VAL A 205 19.46 -25.84 -4.56
C VAL A 205 19.62 -26.77 -3.35
N GLU A 206 20.85 -27.03 -2.94
CA GLU A 206 21.17 -27.78 -1.72
C GLU A 206 21.37 -26.85 -0.52
N SER A 207 21.74 -25.59 -0.78
CA SER A 207 21.95 -24.55 0.22
C SER A 207 21.61 -23.19 -0.38
N ALA A 208 20.94 -22.32 0.38
CA ALA A 208 20.65 -20.94 -0.02
C ALA A 208 21.88 -20.00 0.06
N TYR A 209 23.07 -20.54 0.37
CA TYR A 209 24.30 -19.75 0.46
C TYR A 209 24.88 -19.54 -0.95
N ASP A 210 24.70 -18.33 -1.48
CA ASP A 210 25.16 -17.95 -2.83
C ASP A 210 24.86 -19.03 -3.89
N PRO A 211 23.59 -19.42 -4.08
CA PRO A 211 23.23 -20.44 -5.05
C PRO A 211 23.27 -19.84 -6.43
N TYR A 212 24.28 -20.24 -7.20
CA TYR A 212 24.40 -19.83 -8.58
C TYR A 212 24.83 -20.97 -9.47
N PHE A 213 24.42 -20.86 -10.73
CA PHE A 213 24.96 -21.67 -11.81
C PHE A 213 25.48 -20.76 -12.91
N VAL A 214 26.52 -21.24 -13.57
CA VAL A 214 27.29 -20.50 -14.55
C VAL A 214 27.30 -21.28 -15.84
N LEU A 215 27.01 -20.57 -16.92
CA LEU A 215 27.18 -21.03 -18.27
C LEU A 215 28.43 -20.36 -18.85
N ARG A 216 29.45 -21.16 -19.16
CA ARG A 216 30.77 -20.71 -19.66
C ARG A 216 31.32 -21.73 -20.65
N GLY A 217 32.29 -21.31 -21.47
CA GLY A 217 32.94 -22.19 -22.44
C GLY A 217 32.13 -22.40 -23.73
N PHE A 218 31.12 -21.57 -23.97
CA PHE A 218 30.53 -21.36 -25.30
C PHE A 218 31.44 -20.45 -26.14
N ASN A 219 31.22 -20.44 -27.46
CA ASN A 219 31.95 -19.51 -28.35
C ASN A 219 31.56 -18.07 -27.98
N ALA A 220 32.53 -17.29 -27.51
CA ALA A 220 32.28 -15.92 -27.08
C ALA A 220 31.53 -15.12 -28.16
N VAL A 221 30.51 -14.38 -27.75
CA VAL A 221 29.64 -13.62 -28.66
C VAL A 221 30.10 -12.17 -28.66
N PRO A 222 30.32 -11.52 -29.82
CA PRO A 222 30.62 -10.10 -29.88
C PRO A 222 29.56 -9.26 -29.17
N SER A 223 29.97 -8.30 -28.35
CA SER A 223 29.03 -7.47 -27.59
C SER A 223 28.13 -6.63 -28.51
N GLU A 224 28.56 -6.32 -29.74
CA GLU A 224 27.72 -5.70 -30.76
C GLU A 224 26.50 -6.57 -31.16
N ASP A 225 26.65 -7.90 -31.10
CA ASP A 225 25.68 -8.90 -31.53
C ASP A 225 24.76 -9.37 -30.38
N VAL A 226 24.83 -8.75 -29.20
CA VAL A 226 24.00 -9.11 -28.04
C VAL A 226 23.62 -7.86 -27.26
N ASP A 227 22.34 -7.69 -26.98
CA ASP A 227 21.84 -6.68 -26.04
C ASP A 227 20.99 -7.27 -24.92
N SER A 228 20.56 -8.52 -25.05
CA SER A 228 19.74 -9.20 -24.05
C SER A 228 20.15 -10.66 -23.87
N ILE A 229 19.84 -11.22 -22.70
CA ILE A 229 19.84 -12.65 -22.44
C ILE A 229 18.39 -13.11 -22.40
N GLU A 230 18.03 -14.02 -23.30
CA GLU A 230 16.76 -14.72 -23.23
C GLU A 230 16.97 -16.07 -22.52
N ILE A 231 16.20 -16.31 -21.48
CA ILE A 231 16.25 -17.55 -20.71
C ILE A 231 14.85 -18.14 -20.56
N THR A 232 14.70 -19.43 -20.86
CA THR A 232 13.49 -20.19 -20.56
C THR A 232 13.76 -21.09 -19.37
N LEU A 233 13.12 -20.78 -18.24
CA LEU A 233 13.27 -21.52 -17.00
C LEU A 233 11.93 -21.74 -16.29
N SER A 234 11.87 -22.78 -15.46
CA SER A 234 10.83 -22.95 -14.43
C SER A 234 11.48 -22.97 -13.05
N VAL A 235 10.78 -22.45 -12.06
CA VAL A 235 11.21 -22.49 -10.66
C VAL A 235 10.14 -23.21 -9.85
N GLU A 236 10.49 -24.39 -9.34
CA GLU A 236 9.74 -25.14 -8.34
C GLU A 236 10.34 -24.81 -6.97
N GLY A 237 9.80 -23.78 -6.30
CA GLY A 237 10.41 -23.21 -5.10
C GLY A 237 9.80 -21.88 -4.68
N ASN A 238 10.59 -21.05 -3.99
CA ASN A 238 10.24 -19.67 -3.67
C ASN A 238 11.10 -18.64 -4.42
N ALA A 239 12.24 -19.05 -5.00
CA ALA A 239 13.12 -18.15 -5.74
C ALA A 239 12.36 -17.29 -6.74
N SER A 240 12.42 -15.99 -6.50
CA SER A 240 11.53 -14.99 -7.08
C SER A 240 12.26 -13.94 -7.91
N THR A 241 13.58 -13.87 -7.71
CA THR A 241 14.49 -12.99 -8.43
C THR A 241 15.73 -13.77 -8.82
N VAL A 242 16.28 -13.38 -9.96
CA VAL A 242 17.55 -13.87 -10.45
C VAL A 242 18.46 -12.68 -10.61
N GLU A 243 19.64 -12.75 -10.00
CA GLU A 243 20.71 -11.82 -10.33
C GLU A 243 21.51 -12.42 -11.50
N LEU A 244 21.41 -11.75 -12.65
CA LEU A 244 22.10 -12.09 -13.88
C LEU A 244 23.43 -11.35 -13.92
N PHE A 245 24.51 -12.11 -13.93
CA PHE A 245 25.84 -11.60 -14.19
C PHE A 245 26.29 -11.97 -15.61
N ILE A 246 26.88 -11.01 -16.31
CA ILE A 246 27.59 -11.27 -17.56
C ILE A 246 29.10 -11.21 -17.33
N ASN A 247 29.86 -12.01 -18.07
CA ASN A 247 31.31 -11.90 -18.12
C ASN A 247 31.75 -11.49 -19.51
N ASP A 248 32.11 -10.22 -19.66
CA ASP A 248 32.71 -9.68 -20.88
C ASP A 248 34.15 -9.14 -20.68
N GLY A 249 34.77 -9.52 -19.55
CA GLY A 249 36.10 -9.08 -19.14
C GLY A 249 36.87 -10.16 -18.37
N PRO A 250 37.71 -9.80 -17.37
CA PRO A 250 38.52 -10.78 -16.64
C PRO A 250 37.74 -11.67 -15.65
N GLY A 251 36.47 -11.37 -15.39
CA GLY A 251 35.60 -12.12 -14.48
C GLY A 251 34.31 -11.38 -14.15
N TYR A 252 33.43 -12.02 -13.38
CA TYR A 252 32.16 -11.42 -12.93
C TYR A 252 32.40 -10.35 -11.86
N ASN A 253 31.64 -9.27 -11.91
CA ASN A 253 31.60 -8.25 -10.86
C ASN A 253 30.25 -7.55 -10.80
N GLN A 254 30.00 -6.79 -9.73
CA GLN A 254 28.72 -6.12 -9.48
C GLN A 254 28.33 -5.03 -10.50
N LYS A 255 29.27 -4.52 -11.30
CA LYS A 255 28.94 -3.59 -12.40
C LYS A 255 28.40 -4.32 -13.64
N GLN A 256 28.59 -5.63 -13.70
CA GLN A 256 28.14 -6.51 -14.78
C GLN A 256 26.92 -7.35 -14.34
N ALA A 257 26.15 -6.84 -13.38
CA ALA A 257 25.03 -7.52 -12.77
C ALA A 257 23.74 -6.73 -13.01
N THR A 258 22.67 -7.44 -13.37
CA THR A 258 21.30 -6.91 -13.40
C THR A 258 20.37 -7.92 -12.75
N LYS A 259 19.19 -7.49 -12.32
CA LYS A 259 18.20 -8.37 -11.68
C LYS A 259 16.95 -8.45 -12.53
N PHE A 260 16.32 -9.62 -12.53
CA PHE A 260 14.99 -9.79 -13.10
C PHE A 260 14.15 -10.72 -12.22
N SER A 261 12.85 -10.49 -12.20
CA SER A 261 11.91 -11.32 -11.44
C SER A 261 11.51 -12.56 -12.23
N VAL A 262 11.28 -13.65 -11.51
CA VAL A 262 10.83 -14.93 -12.07
C VAL A 262 9.61 -15.47 -11.33
N ASN A 263 8.79 -16.21 -12.06
CA ASN A 263 7.61 -16.90 -11.55
C ASN A 263 8.01 -18.26 -10.96
N ALA A 264 7.88 -18.36 -9.64
CA ALA A 264 8.05 -19.62 -8.90
C ALA A 264 6.77 -20.47 -8.86
N ASP A 265 6.25 -20.83 -10.03
CA ASP A 265 5.00 -21.62 -10.17
C ASP A 265 5.24 -23.04 -10.72
N GLY A 266 6.50 -23.41 -10.95
CA GLY A 266 6.89 -24.68 -11.56
C GLY A 266 6.61 -24.77 -13.06
N GLU A 267 6.04 -23.75 -13.69
CA GLU A 267 5.79 -23.68 -15.13
C GLU A 267 6.99 -23.05 -15.86
N LEU A 268 7.17 -23.39 -17.13
CA LEU A 268 8.22 -22.80 -17.96
C LEU A 268 7.79 -21.41 -18.42
N HIS A 269 8.61 -20.41 -18.12
CA HIS A 269 8.46 -19.04 -18.59
C HIS A 269 9.70 -18.63 -19.35
N THR A 270 9.53 -17.75 -20.34
CA THR A 270 10.64 -17.14 -21.07
C THR A 270 10.79 -15.70 -20.62
N TYR A 271 12.00 -15.36 -20.20
CA TYR A 271 12.38 -14.03 -19.74
C TYR A 271 13.39 -13.44 -20.71
N LEU A 272 13.19 -12.17 -21.06
CA LEU A 272 14.12 -11.40 -21.86
C LEU A 272 14.74 -10.31 -20.99
N VAL A 273 16.03 -10.43 -20.72
CA VAL A 273 16.74 -9.57 -19.77
C VAL A 273 17.72 -8.69 -20.53
N ASP A 274 17.47 -7.38 -20.51
CA ASP A 274 18.36 -6.39 -21.11
C ASP A 274 19.68 -6.31 -20.33
N ILE A 275 20.79 -6.46 -21.04
CA ILE A 275 22.15 -6.43 -20.48
C ILE A 275 22.97 -5.23 -20.97
N THR A 276 22.38 -4.31 -21.75
CA THR A 276 23.11 -3.20 -22.38
C THR A 276 23.79 -2.28 -21.38
N ALA A 277 23.13 -1.98 -20.26
CA ALA A 277 23.66 -1.13 -19.20
C ALA A 277 24.85 -1.75 -18.42
N ILE A 278 25.01 -3.07 -18.50
CA ILE A 278 25.99 -3.83 -17.70
C ILE A 278 27.13 -4.39 -18.56
N GLN A 279 27.06 -4.22 -19.88
CA GLN A 279 28.14 -4.52 -20.82
C GLN A 279 29.25 -3.46 -20.74
N SER A 280 30.49 -3.93 -20.67
CA SER A 280 31.69 -3.12 -20.52
C SER A 280 32.87 -3.56 -21.39
N GLY A 281 32.80 -4.79 -21.94
CA GLY A 281 33.86 -5.41 -22.73
C GLY A 281 33.38 -5.85 -24.12
N PRO A 282 34.30 -6.29 -24.97
CA PRO A 282 34.02 -6.53 -26.39
C PRO A 282 33.40 -7.90 -26.70
N LEU A 283 33.41 -8.84 -25.76
CA LEU A 283 33.00 -10.23 -25.99
C LEU A 283 32.28 -10.81 -24.78
N LEU A 284 31.03 -11.21 -24.91
CA LEU A 284 30.31 -12.01 -23.92
C LEU A 284 30.89 -13.43 -23.89
N SER A 285 31.48 -13.83 -22.76
CA SER A 285 32.19 -15.11 -22.59
C SER A 285 31.64 -15.99 -21.48
N GLY A 286 30.70 -15.49 -20.69
CA GLY A 286 30.02 -16.27 -19.66
C GLY A 286 28.78 -15.56 -19.13
N VAL A 287 27.84 -16.34 -18.60
CA VAL A 287 26.62 -15.86 -17.96
C VAL A 287 26.46 -16.61 -16.65
N ARG A 288 26.23 -15.91 -15.54
CA ARG A 288 26.00 -16.48 -14.21
C ARG A 288 24.61 -16.06 -13.77
N PHE A 289 23.85 -17.02 -13.24
CA PHE A 289 22.51 -16.82 -12.72
C PHE A 289 22.52 -17.19 -11.25
N ASP A 290 22.29 -16.19 -10.41
CA ASP A 290 22.20 -16.36 -8.97
C ASP A 290 20.72 -16.49 -8.65
N ILE A 291 20.33 -17.72 -8.32
CA ILE A 291 18.95 -18.12 -8.13
C ILE A 291 18.88 -19.29 -7.17
N GLY A 292 18.00 -19.14 -6.18
CA GLY A 292 17.81 -20.10 -5.10
C GLY A 292 17.65 -19.36 -3.79
N GLU A 293 16.47 -19.39 -3.21
CA GLU A 293 16.21 -18.77 -1.91
C GLU A 293 16.22 -19.81 -0.79
N ASN A 294 15.96 -21.09 -1.11
CA ASN A 294 15.85 -22.16 -0.13
C ASN A 294 16.48 -23.47 -0.62
N ALA A 295 17.01 -24.25 0.32
CA ALA A 295 17.38 -25.63 0.04
C ALA A 295 16.14 -26.46 -0.38
N GLY A 296 16.29 -27.27 -1.42
CA GLY A 296 15.25 -28.10 -2.01
C GLY A 296 14.56 -27.48 -3.24
N GLU A 297 14.82 -26.21 -3.55
CA GLU A 297 14.29 -25.58 -4.76
C GLU A 297 14.87 -26.20 -6.02
N LYS A 298 14.07 -26.20 -7.08
CA LYS A 298 14.44 -26.81 -8.35
C LYS A 298 14.22 -25.82 -9.49
N ILE A 299 15.30 -25.52 -10.19
CA ILE A 299 15.32 -24.64 -11.36
C ILE A 299 15.52 -25.51 -12.59
N THR A 300 14.55 -25.52 -13.50
CA THR A 300 14.68 -26.23 -14.77
C THR A 300 14.93 -25.24 -15.88
N VAL A 301 16.11 -25.27 -16.49
CA VAL A 301 16.46 -24.42 -17.63
C VAL A 301 16.37 -25.24 -18.92
N THR A 302 15.67 -24.70 -19.91
CA THR A 302 15.46 -25.36 -21.22
C THR A 302 16.05 -24.57 -22.38
N SER A 303 16.30 -23.27 -22.19
CA SER A 303 16.97 -22.44 -23.19
C SER A 303 17.72 -21.31 -22.51
N VAL A 304 18.92 -20.99 -23.01
CA VAL A 304 19.62 -19.73 -22.75
C VAL A 304 20.21 -19.25 -24.07
N ARG A 305 19.80 -18.06 -24.51
CA ARG A 305 20.25 -17.44 -25.75
C ARG A 305 20.80 -16.05 -25.45
N ALA A 306 21.97 -15.76 -26.01
CA ALA A 306 22.39 -14.39 -26.23
C ALA A 306 21.65 -13.91 -27.46
N VAL A 307 20.85 -12.86 -27.31
CA VAL A 307 20.04 -12.34 -28.39
C VAL A 307 20.37 -10.88 -28.66
N LYS A 308 20.34 -10.55 -29.94
CA LYS A 308 20.18 -9.18 -30.39
C LYS A 308 18.70 -8.97 -30.64
N THR A 309 18.04 -8.25 -29.74
CA THR A 309 16.72 -7.69 -30.05
C THR A 309 16.83 -6.83 -31.31
N SER A 310 15.79 -6.80 -32.14
CA SER A 310 15.92 -6.12 -33.43
C SER A 310 16.43 -4.69 -33.24
N SER A 311 17.60 -4.36 -33.82
CA SER A 311 18.18 -3.03 -33.94
C SER A 311 17.25 -2.02 -34.61
N SER A 312 16.17 -2.49 -35.25
CA SER A 312 15.11 -1.61 -35.75
C SER A 312 14.18 -1.09 -34.64
N ALA A 313 14.04 -1.78 -33.51
CA ALA A 313 13.20 -1.32 -32.41
C ALA A 313 13.87 -0.11 -31.73
N PRO A 314 13.12 0.98 -31.48
CA PRO A 314 13.67 2.12 -30.78
C PRO A 314 14.09 1.77 -29.35
N LYS A 315 15.27 2.23 -28.95
CA LYS A 315 15.87 2.00 -27.62
C LYS A 315 15.21 2.84 -26.52
N VAL A 316 13.97 2.50 -26.20
CA VAL A 316 13.14 3.18 -25.20
C VAL A 316 12.49 2.17 -24.25
N LYS A 317 12.39 2.56 -22.97
CA LYS A 317 11.47 1.96 -21.99
C LYS A 317 10.23 2.84 -21.90
N THR A 318 9.09 2.20 -21.66
CA THR A 318 7.80 2.88 -21.45
C THR A 318 7.44 2.86 -19.98
N GLU A 319 6.78 3.92 -19.53
CA GLU A 319 6.12 3.97 -18.24
C GLU A 319 4.72 4.55 -18.40
N LYS A 320 3.73 3.88 -17.80
CA LYS A 320 2.39 4.43 -17.61
C LYS A 320 2.19 4.79 -16.15
N THR A 321 2.00 6.07 -15.86
CA THR A 321 1.68 6.54 -14.52
C THR A 321 0.18 6.81 -14.43
N TYR A 322 -0.46 6.20 -13.43
CA TYR A 322 -1.84 6.41 -13.06
C TYR A 322 -1.89 7.27 -11.80
N HIS A 323 -2.38 8.49 -11.97
CA HIS A 323 -2.68 9.41 -10.87
C HIS A 323 -4.14 9.19 -10.47
N THR A 324 -4.35 8.23 -9.58
CA THR A 324 -5.69 7.75 -9.22
C THR A 324 -6.16 8.48 -7.97
N PHE A 325 -7.15 9.34 -8.11
CA PHE A 325 -7.84 9.95 -6.98
C PHE A 325 -9.09 9.15 -6.64
N SER A 326 -9.66 9.40 -5.47
CA SER A 326 -10.93 8.80 -5.03
C SER A 326 -12.07 8.90 -6.05
N ASP A 327 -12.16 9.97 -6.84
CA ASP A 327 -13.27 10.21 -7.77
C ASP A 327 -12.84 10.53 -9.21
N LYS A 328 -11.54 10.56 -9.51
CA LYS A 328 -11.01 10.82 -10.86
C LYS A 328 -9.68 10.13 -11.13
N LEU A 329 -9.30 10.05 -12.40
CA LEU A 329 -8.07 9.40 -12.83
C LEU A 329 -7.37 10.21 -13.90
N HIS A 330 -6.09 10.50 -13.71
CA HIS A 330 -5.22 11.04 -14.75
C HIS A 330 -4.19 9.99 -15.17
N GLN A 331 -3.81 10.02 -16.45
CA GLN A 331 -2.86 9.10 -17.04
C GLN A 331 -1.71 9.88 -17.68
N GLN A 332 -0.50 9.41 -17.44
CA GLN A 332 0.71 9.89 -18.09
C GLN A 332 1.38 8.71 -18.79
N PHE A 333 1.72 8.89 -20.07
CA PHE A 333 2.49 7.94 -20.87
C PHE A 333 3.85 8.56 -21.10
N ARG A 334 4.90 7.93 -20.58
CA ARG A 334 6.28 8.40 -20.62
C ARG A 334 7.14 7.39 -21.38
N ILE A 335 8.08 7.89 -22.17
CA ILE A 335 9.22 7.09 -22.64
C ILE A 335 10.51 7.58 -21.98
N VAL A 336 11.38 6.63 -21.67
CA VAL A 336 12.72 6.86 -21.13
C VAL A 336 13.72 6.21 -22.08
N THR A 337 14.64 6.99 -22.62
CA THR A 337 15.68 6.45 -23.50
C THR A 337 16.84 5.88 -22.70
N TYR A 338 17.45 4.81 -23.20
CA TYR A 338 18.70 4.23 -22.66
C TYR A 338 19.85 4.25 -23.68
N ASP A 339 19.62 4.96 -24.80
CA ASP A 339 20.63 5.36 -25.78
C ASP A 339 20.11 6.62 -26.51
N LYS A 340 20.90 7.17 -27.41
CA LYS A 340 20.43 8.20 -28.34
C LYS A 340 19.41 7.61 -29.32
N VAL A 341 18.23 8.22 -29.40
CA VAL A 341 17.14 7.81 -30.30
C VAL A 341 16.69 9.00 -31.14
N ASP A 342 16.32 8.77 -32.40
CA ASP A 342 15.68 9.76 -33.25
C ASP A 342 14.35 9.21 -33.76
N LEU A 343 13.22 9.69 -33.23
CA LEU A 343 11.88 9.24 -33.61
C LEU A 343 11.20 10.25 -34.55
N ALA A 344 10.27 9.78 -35.36
CA ALA A 344 9.34 10.63 -36.08
C ALA A 344 8.15 11.04 -35.20
N GLU A 345 7.63 10.13 -34.38
CA GLU A 345 6.44 10.35 -33.56
C GLU A 345 6.49 9.57 -32.24
N PHE A 346 5.81 10.08 -31.21
CA PHE A 346 5.58 9.44 -29.92
C PHE A 346 4.21 9.89 -29.40
N GLY A 347 3.46 8.98 -28.79
CA GLY A 347 2.17 9.29 -28.23
C GLY A 347 1.45 8.11 -27.58
N MET A 348 0.14 8.31 -27.39
CA MET A 348 -0.79 7.30 -26.90
C MET A 348 -1.85 7.01 -27.97
N VAL A 349 -2.27 5.75 -28.08
CA VAL A 349 -3.36 5.32 -28.96
C VAL A 349 -4.49 4.64 -28.18
N TRP A 350 -5.72 5.09 -28.42
CA TRP A 350 -6.95 4.47 -27.92
C TRP A 350 -7.77 3.92 -29.09
N LYS A 351 -8.08 2.63 -29.02
CA LYS A 351 -8.91 1.89 -29.99
C LYS A 351 -10.31 1.67 -29.41
N VAL A 352 -11.35 1.99 -30.16
CA VAL A 352 -12.75 1.84 -29.74
C VAL A 352 -13.54 1.11 -30.82
N ASP A 353 -14.19 0.02 -30.46
CA ASP A 353 -15.04 -0.73 -31.39
C ASP A 353 -16.35 0.02 -31.68
N LYS A 354 -16.63 0.24 -32.96
CA LYS A 354 -17.80 1.01 -33.42
C LYS A 354 -19.13 0.36 -33.06
N ASP A 355 -19.18 -0.95 -32.94
CA ASP A 355 -20.37 -1.71 -32.58
C ASP A 355 -20.73 -1.63 -31.09
N ARG A 356 -19.80 -1.18 -30.24
CA ARG A 356 -20.00 -1.01 -28.79
C ARG A 356 -20.55 0.36 -28.40
N ILE A 357 -20.51 1.34 -29.31
CA ILE A 357 -20.90 2.71 -29.02
C ILE A 357 -22.25 3.07 -29.67
N ASP A 358 -22.98 3.97 -29.05
CA ASP A 358 -24.20 4.59 -29.63
C ASP A 358 -23.90 5.97 -30.23
N ALA A 359 -22.95 6.70 -29.64
CA ALA A 359 -22.57 8.04 -30.10
C ALA A 359 -21.10 8.34 -29.80
N LEU A 360 -20.56 9.35 -30.50
CA LEU A 360 -19.27 9.96 -30.21
C LEU A 360 -19.43 11.47 -30.13
N ARG A 361 -18.59 12.13 -29.34
CA ARG A 361 -18.47 13.59 -29.31
C ARG A 361 -17.03 14.02 -29.16
N ILE A 362 -16.62 14.96 -29.99
CA ILE A 362 -15.29 15.55 -29.99
C ILE A 362 -15.45 17.05 -29.87
N LYS A 363 -14.74 17.69 -28.95
CA LYS A 363 -14.78 19.15 -28.80
C LYS A 363 -13.42 19.74 -29.07
N ASP A 364 -13.40 20.80 -29.86
CA ASP A 364 -12.21 21.59 -30.17
C ASP A 364 -12.56 23.09 -30.15
N LYS A 365 -11.62 23.93 -30.57
CA LYS A 365 -11.84 25.39 -30.62
C LYS A 365 -13.01 25.83 -31.53
N ASN A 366 -13.45 24.98 -32.46
CA ASN A 366 -14.55 25.25 -33.39
C ASN A 366 -15.91 24.79 -32.85
N GLY A 367 -15.94 24.14 -31.67
CA GLY A 367 -17.16 23.67 -31.01
C GLY A 367 -17.18 22.16 -30.80
N ALA A 368 -18.37 21.63 -30.49
CA ALA A 368 -18.59 20.20 -30.35
C ALA A 368 -19.03 19.59 -31.70
N HIS A 369 -18.48 18.42 -32.00
CA HIS A 369 -18.70 17.65 -33.22
C HIS A 369 -19.20 16.25 -32.85
N ASP A 370 -20.30 15.82 -33.45
CA ASP A 370 -20.85 14.45 -33.27
C ASP A 370 -20.36 13.48 -34.37
N SER A 371 -19.31 13.87 -35.10
CA SER A 371 -18.65 13.09 -36.14
C SER A 371 -17.16 13.44 -36.20
N ILE A 372 -16.38 12.67 -36.95
CA ILE A 372 -14.94 12.94 -37.14
C ILE A 372 -14.63 14.05 -38.16
N ASP A 373 -15.65 14.58 -38.82
CA ASP A 373 -15.49 15.60 -39.87
C ASP A 373 -15.35 17.00 -39.27
N GLY A 374 -14.45 17.81 -39.83
CA GLY A 374 -14.31 19.23 -39.46
C GLY A 374 -13.58 19.51 -38.14
N ILE A 375 -12.98 18.48 -37.52
CA ILE A 375 -12.17 18.61 -36.31
C ILE A 375 -10.86 19.34 -36.61
N ASP A 376 -10.45 20.22 -35.71
CA ASP A 376 -9.09 20.78 -35.63
C ASP A 376 -8.25 19.97 -34.63
N PRO A 377 -7.35 19.08 -35.11
CA PRO A 377 -6.58 18.20 -34.26
C PRO A 377 -5.73 18.92 -33.23
N ALA A 378 -5.26 20.14 -33.55
CA ALA A 378 -4.34 20.89 -32.70
C ALA A 378 -5.02 21.56 -31.49
N SER A 379 -6.35 21.57 -31.41
CA SER A 379 -7.10 22.26 -30.35
C SER A 379 -8.20 21.42 -29.70
N VAL A 380 -8.14 20.09 -29.87
CA VAL A 380 -9.06 19.16 -29.21
C VAL A 380 -8.99 19.32 -27.69
N GLU A 381 -10.15 19.60 -27.09
CA GLU A 381 -10.37 19.69 -25.65
C GLU A 381 -10.68 18.31 -25.05
N TYR A 382 -11.52 17.51 -25.72
CA TYR A 382 -11.79 16.13 -25.36
C TYR A 382 -12.27 15.28 -26.55
N VAL A 383 -12.13 13.96 -26.41
CA VAL A 383 -12.74 12.94 -27.26
C VAL A 383 -13.51 11.98 -26.36
N ALA A 384 -14.80 11.75 -26.64
CA ALA A 384 -15.67 10.90 -25.84
C ALA A 384 -16.55 9.99 -26.70
N PHE A 385 -16.90 8.85 -26.13
CA PHE A 385 -17.83 7.88 -26.71
C PHE A 385 -18.88 7.51 -25.67
N ASP A 386 -20.11 7.34 -26.13
CA ASP A 386 -21.20 6.78 -25.36
C ASP A 386 -21.29 5.27 -25.60
N PHE A 387 -20.96 4.47 -24.59
CA PHE A 387 -20.96 3.02 -24.66
C PHE A 387 -22.32 2.46 -24.24
N LYS A 388 -22.93 1.65 -25.13
CA LYS A 388 -24.30 1.11 -25.04
C LYS A 388 -24.75 0.63 -23.66
N GLU A 389 -23.86 -0.02 -22.91
CA GLU A 389 -24.18 -0.60 -21.60
C GLU A 389 -23.49 0.06 -20.40
N ALA A 390 -22.56 1.00 -20.64
CA ALA A 390 -21.68 1.52 -19.58
C ALA A 390 -21.82 3.02 -19.33
N GLY A 391 -22.28 3.79 -20.33
CA GLY A 391 -22.35 5.26 -20.31
C GLY A 391 -21.17 5.91 -21.05
N VAL A 392 -20.92 7.19 -20.77
CA VAL A 392 -19.87 7.97 -21.43
C VAL A 392 -18.49 7.66 -20.87
N CYS A 393 -17.51 7.49 -21.76
CA CYS A 393 -16.08 7.49 -21.43
C CYS A 393 -15.30 8.32 -22.44
N GLY A 394 -14.29 9.05 -21.99
CA GLY A 394 -13.50 9.92 -22.84
C GLY A 394 -12.16 10.33 -22.26
N ILE A 395 -11.31 10.92 -23.09
CA ILE A 395 -10.08 11.57 -22.67
C ILE A 395 -10.27 13.08 -22.71
N ILE A 396 -9.90 13.76 -21.62
CA ILE A 396 -9.84 15.22 -21.53
C ILE A 396 -8.37 15.61 -21.70
N VAL A 397 -8.10 16.44 -22.70
CA VAL A 397 -6.74 16.88 -23.05
C VAL A 397 -6.45 18.17 -22.27
N PRO A 398 -5.41 18.19 -21.41
CA PRO A 398 -5.05 19.39 -20.68
C PRO A 398 -4.62 20.51 -21.62
N ASP A 399 -4.86 21.76 -21.23
CA ASP A 399 -4.41 22.92 -21.99
C ASP A 399 -2.91 23.22 -21.72
N ASP A 400 -2.05 22.25 -22.03
CA ASP A 400 -0.60 22.39 -21.94
C ASP A 400 0.05 22.07 -23.30
N PRO A 401 0.56 23.08 -24.02
CA PRO A 401 1.18 22.89 -25.34
C PRO A 401 2.52 22.13 -25.29
N LYS A 402 3.03 21.79 -24.10
CA LYS A 402 4.20 20.92 -23.93
C LYS A 402 3.83 19.44 -23.89
N LEU A 403 2.57 19.10 -23.61
CA LEU A 403 2.10 17.73 -23.48
C LEU A 403 1.47 17.19 -24.77
N THR A 404 0.73 18.02 -25.50
CA THR A 404 -0.01 17.58 -26.69
C THR A 404 0.22 18.50 -27.88
N LYS A 405 0.56 17.91 -29.02
CA LYS A 405 0.64 18.57 -30.32
C LYS A 405 -0.70 18.63 -31.02
N GLU A 406 -1.33 17.47 -31.11
CA GLU A 406 -2.60 17.23 -31.77
C GLU A 406 -3.21 15.94 -31.25
N VAL A 407 -4.54 15.88 -31.34
CA VAL A 407 -5.34 14.66 -31.15
C VAL A 407 -6.09 14.38 -32.45
N THR A 408 -5.90 13.21 -33.02
CA THR A 408 -6.62 12.79 -34.23
C THR A 408 -7.58 11.66 -33.91
N VAL A 409 -8.74 11.65 -34.57
CA VAL A 409 -9.69 10.54 -34.55
C VAL A 409 -9.90 10.07 -35.98
N THR A 410 -9.60 8.79 -36.22
CA THR A 410 -9.69 8.18 -37.55
C THR A 410 -10.46 6.88 -37.51
N GLU A 411 -10.97 6.44 -38.66
CA GLU A 411 -11.60 5.13 -38.80
C GLU A 411 -10.62 4.12 -39.39
N SER A 412 -10.50 2.96 -38.74
CA SER A 412 -9.76 1.81 -39.28
C SER A 412 -10.62 0.55 -39.13
N GLY A 413 -11.19 0.08 -40.24
CA GLY A 413 -12.12 -1.04 -40.23
C GLY A 413 -13.32 -0.80 -39.30
N SER A 414 -13.52 -1.70 -38.33
CA SER A 414 -14.58 -1.67 -37.33
C SER A 414 -14.27 -0.79 -36.11
N GLN A 415 -13.15 -0.04 -36.12
CA GLN A 415 -12.69 0.72 -34.96
C GLN A 415 -12.54 2.23 -35.25
N TYR A 416 -12.79 3.04 -34.23
CA TYR A 416 -12.21 4.38 -34.11
C TYR A 416 -10.82 4.28 -33.49
N ILE A 417 -9.88 5.04 -34.03
CA ILE A 417 -8.50 5.15 -33.55
C ILE A 417 -8.25 6.59 -33.15
N VAL A 418 -8.12 6.82 -31.84
CA VAL A 418 -7.76 8.11 -31.25
C VAL A 418 -6.26 8.13 -31.00
N ARG A 419 -5.53 9.11 -31.52
CA ARG A 419 -4.10 9.29 -31.26
C ARG A 419 -3.82 10.65 -30.63
N GLN A 420 -3.13 10.66 -29.49
CA GLN A 420 -2.61 11.86 -28.85
C GLN A 420 -1.10 11.93 -29.06
N LYS A 421 -0.60 13.03 -29.63
CA LYS A 421 0.81 13.14 -30.05
C LYS A 421 1.62 14.11 -29.22
N TYR A 422 2.89 13.79 -28.97
CA TYR A 422 3.84 14.69 -28.32
C TYR A 422 4.29 15.85 -29.24
N PRO A 423 4.40 17.10 -28.73
CA PRO A 423 4.72 18.29 -29.53
C PRO A 423 6.20 18.57 -29.77
N GLY A 424 7.11 18.00 -28.97
CA GLY A 424 8.53 18.34 -28.99
C GLY A 424 9.38 17.58 -30.01
N SER A 425 10.64 17.97 -30.11
CA SER A 425 11.66 17.24 -30.87
C SER A 425 11.92 15.87 -30.25
N LEU A 426 11.88 14.83 -31.08
CA LEU A 426 12.18 13.45 -30.68
C LEU A 426 13.59 12.99 -31.08
N LYS A 427 14.51 13.95 -31.24
CA LYS A 427 15.96 13.72 -31.21
C LYS A 427 16.42 13.64 -29.76
N LEU A 428 16.24 12.48 -29.16
CA LEU A 428 16.44 12.24 -27.75
C LEU A 428 17.87 11.76 -27.48
N LYS A 429 18.49 12.30 -26.43
CA LYS A 429 19.78 11.83 -25.93
C LYS A 429 19.56 10.59 -25.06
N ASP A 430 20.64 9.94 -24.64
CA ASP A 430 20.59 8.94 -23.57
C ASP A 430 19.94 9.52 -22.30
N LYS A 431 19.10 8.73 -21.62
CA LYS A 431 18.35 9.09 -20.39
C LYS A 431 17.41 10.28 -20.52
N ALA A 432 16.99 10.61 -21.74
CA ALA A 432 15.98 11.63 -21.98
C ALA A 432 14.59 11.06 -21.70
N THR A 433 13.71 11.91 -21.18
CA THR A 433 12.31 11.59 -20.93
C THR A 433 11.39 12.55 -21.67
N VAL A 434 10.32 12.02 -22.25
CA VAL A 434 9.21 12.80 -22.81
C VAL A 434 7.89 12.11 -22.47
N SER A 435 6.81 12.87 -22.36
CA SER A 435 5.51 12.32 -21.98
C SER A 435 4.34 13.03 -22.65
N VAL A 436 3.26 12.28 -22.85
CA VAL A 436 1.91 12.81 -23.09
C VAL A 436 1.04 12.48 -21.88
N ALA A 437 0.02 13.28 -21.59
CA ALA A 437 -0.86 13.04 -20.46
C ALA A 437 -2.28 13.51 -20.75
N HIS A 438 -3.26 12.92 -20.07
CA HIS A 438 -4.67 13.31 -20.13
C HIS A 438 -5.41 12.88 -18.87
N ARG A 439 -6.62 13.41 -18.68
CA ARG A 439 -7.57 12.88 -17.69
C ARG A 439 -8.47 11.84 -18.35
N LEU A 440 -8.54 10.64 -17.78
CA LEU A 440 -9.50 9.63 -18.21
C LEU A 440 -10.81 9.89 -17.47
N TYR A 441 -11.86 10.15 -18.24
CA TYR A 441 -13.19 10.47 -17.74
C TYR A 441 -14.13 9.30 -18.00
N ASN A 442 -15.00 9.05 -17.03
CA ASN A 442 -16.15 8.18 -17.19
C ASN A 442 -17.32 8.68 -16.38
N ASP A 443 -18.52 8.36 -16.84
CA ASP A 443 -19.73 8.44 -16.05
C ASP A 443 -20.75 7.42 -16.58
N LYS A 444 -21.78 7.15 -15.78
CA LYS A 444 -22.83 6.17 -16.12
C LYS A 444 -24.02 6.77 -16.87
N THR A 445 -24.01 8.07 -17.10
CA THR A 445 -25.01 8.74 -17.91
C THR A 445 -24.67 8.52 -19.39
N HIS A 446 -25.70 8.50 -20.20
CA HIS A 446 -25.59 8.52 -21.67
C HIS A 446 -25.66 9.98 -22.17
N SER A 447 -25.02 10.91 -21.43
CA SER A 447 -24.99 12.35 -21.75
C SER A 447 -23.56 12.87 -21.70
N PHE A 448 -23.19 13.65 -22.71
CA PHE A 448 -21.88 14.31 -22.75
C PHE A 448 -21.79 15.57 -21.86
N ASP A 449 -22.87 15.98 -21.19
CA ASP A 449 -22.86 17.17 -20.33
C ASP A 449 -21.84 17.05 -19.18
N GLY A 450 -21.65 15.83 -18.67
CA GLY A 450 -20.68 15.52 -17.62
C GLY A 450 -19.24 15.78 -18.07
N ILE A 451 -18.84 15.21 -19.22
CA ILE A 451 -17.50 15.44 -19.76
C ILE A 451 -17.31 16.89 -20.23
N ASP A 452 -18.34 17.54 -20.79
CA ASP A 452 -18.29 18.96 -21.16
C ASP A 452 -17.96 19.84 -19.95
N ARG A 453 -18.60 19.57 -18.80
CA ARG A 453 -18.35 20.28 -17.55
C ARG A 453 -16.93 20.00 -17.04
N GLU A 454 -16.53 18.74 -16.93
CA GLU A 454 -15.22 18.37 -16.37
C GLU A 454 -14.06 18.84 -17.27
N ALA A 455 -14.20 18.77 -18.59
CA ALA A 455 -13.22 19.28 -19.54
C ALA A 455 -13.01 20.79 -19.39
N TYR A 456 -14.10 21.54 -19.18
CA TYR A 456 -13.98 22.96 -18.88
C TYR A 456 -13.20 23.20 -17.59
N LEU A 457 -13.57 22.52 -16.49
CA LEU A 457 -12.95 22.73 -15.18
C LEU A 457 -11.45 22.40 -15.19
N GLU A 458 -11.07 21.34 -15.91
CA GLU A 458 -9.69 20.88 -16.06
C GLU A 458 -8.83 21.86 -16.88
N ARG A 459 -9.40 22.41 -17.96
CA ARG A 459 -8.72 23.36 -18.85
C ARG A 459 -8.75 24.81 -18.35
N HIS A 460 -9.60 25.10 -17.37
CA HIS A 460 -9.73 26.42 -16.73
C HIS A 460 -9.60 26.26 -15.21
N PRO A 461 -8.42 25.87 -14.69
CA PRO A 461 -8.19 25.83 -13.26
C PRO A 461 -8.27 27.24 -12.65
N LEU A 462 -8.47 27.33 -11.34
CA LEU A 462 -8.42 28.62 -10.65
C LEU A 462 -7.02 29.23 -10.77
N ASP A 463 -6.95 30.47 -11.26
CA ASP A 463 -5.68 31.19 -11.37
C ASP A 463 -5.09 31.55 -10.00
N GLY A 464 -3.77 31.79 -9.96
CA GLY A 464 -3.05 32.12 -8.72
C GLY A 464 -3.61 33.32 -7.95
N ASP A 465 -4.19 34.30 -8.63
CA ASP A 465 -4.81 35.48 -8.00
C ASP A 465 -6.08 35.14 -7.19
N ARG A 466 -6.65 33.96 -7.41
CA ARG A 466 -7.78 33.42 -6.62
C ARG A 466 -7.31 32.83 -5.28
N PHE A 467 -6.01 32.61 -5.09
CA PHE A 467 -5.43 32.07 -3.87
C PHE A 467 -4.66 33.14 -3.11
N ARG A 468 -5.25 33.62 -2.02
CA ARG A 468 -4.60 34.57 -1.11
C ARG A 468 -3.99 33.82 0.06
N ILE A 469 -2.68 33.95 0.23
CA ILE A 469 -1.92 33.19 1.22
C ILE A 469 -1.29 34.15 2.23
N THR A 470 -1.44 33.81 3.51
CA THR A 470 -0.87 34.55 4.64
C THR A 470 -0.12 33.55 5.53
N GLY A 471 1.16 33.82 5.83
CA GLY A 471 2.02 32.85 6.51
C GLY A 471 3.53 33.12 6.34
N THR A 472 4.04 33.90 7.29
CA THR A 472 5.42 34.23 7.75
C THR A 472 6.69 34.24 6.87
N ASN A 473 6.76 33.71 5.64
CA ASN A 473 7.97 33.89 4.81
C ASN A 473 7.69 33.87 3.28
N SER A 474 8.69 34.25 2.48
CA SER A 474 8.58 34.34 1.01
C SER A 474 8.55 32.97 0.30
N TYR A 475 8.78 31.87 1.03
CA TYR A 475 8.77 30.54 0.45
C TYR A 475 7.34 30.00 0.27
N THR A 476 6.46 30.32 1.23
CA THR A 476 5.06 29.88 1.21
C THR A 476 4.27 30.55 0.08
N ARG A 477 3.85 29.77 -0.94
CA ARG A 477 3.13 30.31 -2.11
C ARG A 477 2.33 29.24 -2.86
N PHE A 478 1.36 29.69 -3.65
CA PHE A 478 0.78 28.89 -4.72
C PHE A 478 1.81 28.73 -5.82
N SER A 479 2.03 27.51 -6.29
CA SER A 479 2.99 27.22 -7.36
C SER A 479 2.29 27.19 -8.70
N ASN A 480 1.33 26.28 -8.89
CA ASN A 480 0.61 26.08 -10.13
C ASN A 480 -0.54 25.08 -9.94
N TYR A 481 -1.39 24.99 -10.96
CA TYR A 481 -2.16 23.78 -11.20
C TYR A 481 -1.26 22.78 -11.94
N ASP A 482 -1.08 21.58 -11.40
CA ASP A 482 -0.39 20.48 -12.05
C ASP A 482 -1.38 19.78 -12.98
N THR A 483 -1.27 20.03 -14.28
CA THR A 483 -2.18 19.51 -15.31
C THR A 483 -1.97 18.01 -15.60
N ILE A 484 -0.80 17.45 -15.25
CA ILE A 484 -0.53 16.02 -15.41
C ILE A 484 -1.26 15.25 -14.31
N ARG A 485 -1.16 15.74 -13.06
CA ARG A 485 -1.80 15.11 -11.89
C ARG A 485 -3.24 15.57 -11.67
N GLY A 486 -3.63 16.75 -12.14
CA GLY A 486 -4.94 17.35 -11.89
C GLY A 486 -5.12 17.92 -10.49
N LEU A 487 -4.12 18.57 -9.91
CA LEU A 487 -4.21 19.11 -8.54
C LEU A 487 -3.56 20.49 -8.40
N TYR A 488 -3.91 21.23 -7.36
CA TYR A 488 -3.35 22.55 -7.05
C TYR A 488 -2.14 22.39 -6.13
N VAL A 489 -0.98 22.90 -6.53
CA VAL A 489 0.28 22.75 -5.80
C VAL A 489 0.61 24.03 -5.04
N PHE A 490 0.89 23.87 -3.75
CA PHE A 490 1.43 24.90 -2.86
C PHE A 490 2.81 24.46 -2.38
N THR A 491 3.71 25.42 -2.18
CA THR A 491 5.00 25.14 -1.53
C THR A 491 5.01 25.76 -0.14
N LEU A 492 5.40 25.01 0.88
CA LEU A 492 5.49 25.43 2.28
C LEU A 492 6.93 25.24 2.82
N GLU A 493 7.31 26.07 3.79
CA GLU A 493 8.55 25.80 4.54
C GLU A 493 8.39 24.50 5.35
N GLY A 494 9.45 23.72 5.47
CA GLY A 494 9.46 22.52 6.28
C GLY A 494 10.74 22.31 7.09
N SER A 495 10.90 21.08 7.61
CA SER A 495 12.04 20.66 8.43
C SER A 495 12.61 19.32 7.99
N ASP A 496 13.86 19.07 8.38
CA ASP A 496 14.46 17.74 8.30
C ASP A 496 14.30 17.00 9.65
N PHE A 497 14.53 15.70 9.64
CA PHE A 497 14.44 14.84 10.82
C PHE A 497 15.23 15.37 12.03
N ASN A 498 16.48 15.76 11.80
CA ASN A 498 17.38 16.19 12.86
C ASN A 498 16.94 17.51 13.49
N LYS A 499 16.56 18.50 12.66
CA LYS A 499 16.09 19.79 13.14
C LYS A 499 14.79 19.63 13.92
N ALA A 500 13.85 18.84 13.44
CA ALA A 500 12.56 18.61 14.10
C ALA A 500 12.71 17.89 15.46
N TYR A 501 13.64 16.94 15.57
CA TYR A 501 13.88 16.17 16.81
C TYR A 501 14.46 17.01 17.96
N GLN A 502 15.21 18.06 17.64
CA GLN A 502 15.86 18.92 18.65
C GLN A 502 14.84 19.67 19.51
N GLU A 503 15.11 19.75 20.82
CA GLU A 503 14.20 20.32 21.83
C GLU A 503 13.59 21.68 21.44
N ARG A 504 14.35 22.57 20.78
CA ARG A 504 13.88 23.91 20.37
C ARG A 504 12.83 23.90 19.25
N ASN A 505 12.70 22.79 18.53
CA ASN A 505 11.82 22.68 17.36
C ASN A 505 10.70 21.64 17.53
N ARG A 506 10.63 20.91 18.67
CA ARG A 506 9.68 19.80 18.82
C ARG A 506 8.21 20.21 18.65
N ASN A 507 7.86 21.43 19.03
CA ASN A 507 6.52 22.00 18.91
C ASN A 507 6.38 23.01 17.75
N LYS A 508 7.35 23.06 16.82
CA LYS A 508 7.29 23.94 15.66
C LYS A 508 6.40 23.31 14.58
N TYR A 509 5.36 24.03 14.18
CA TYR A 509 4.51 23.69 13.03
C TYR A 509 4.75 24.73 11.95
N PHE A 510 4.81 24.28 10.71
CA PHE A 510 4.80 25.17 9.56
C PHE A 510 3.39 25.23 9.03
N ASP A 511 2.93 26.42 8.69
CA ASP A 511 1.54 26.66 8.38
C ASP A 511 1.36 27.63 7.20
N ALA A 512 0.25 27.47 6.51
CA ALA A 512 -0.20 28.39 5.48
C ALA A 512 -1.69 28.65 5.63
N SER A 513 -2.05 29.89 5.94
CA SER A 513 -3.44 30.33 5.95
C SER A 513 -3.83 30.80 4.56
N ILE A 514 -4.83 30.15 3.98
CA ILE A 514 -5.25 30.30 2.59
C ILE A 514 -6.69 30.77 2.55
N THR A 515 -6.96 31.71 1.66
CA THR A 515 -8.30 32.06 1.22
C THR A 515 -8.39 31.81 -0.28
N VAL A 516 -9.39 31.04 -0.69
CA VAL A 516 -9.70 30.74 -2.08
C VAL A 516 -10.99 31.46 -2.47
N ASP A 517 -10.93 32.22 -3.56
CA ASP A 517 -12.07 32.89 -4.18
C ASP A 517 -12.55 32.07 -5.38
N ASN A 518 -13.64 31.32 -5.23
CA ASN A 518 -14.12 30.47 -6.30
C ASN A 518 -14.73 31.29 -7.46
N ASP A 519 -14.79 30.68 -8.64
CA ASP A 519 -15.49 31.24 -9.79
C ASP A 519 -16.98 30.92 -9.77
N ASP A 520 -17.70 31.14 -10.87
CA ASP A 520 -19.15 30.98 -10.96
C ASP A 520 -19.62 29.52 -11.05
N ARG A 521 -18.79 28.55 -10.64
CA ARG A 521 -19.06 27.12 -10.75
C ARG A 521 -18.68 26.36 -9.50
N ASP A 522 -19.43 25.30 -9.20
CA ASP A 522 -19.08 24.38 -8.13
C ASP A 522 -17.82 23.58 -8.51
N ARG A 523 -16.86 23.53 -7.58
CA ARG A 523 -15.57 22.86 -7.77
C ARG A 523 -15.28 21.87 -6.66
N ARG A 524 -14.79 20.70 -7.07
CA ARG A 524 -14.07 19.75 -6.21
C ARG A 524 -12.61 19.82 -6.61
N ILE A 525 -11.76 20.21 -5.66
CA ILE A 525 -10.34 20.41 -5.94
C ILE A 525 -9.50 19.56 -4.99
N TYR A 526 -8.39 19.03 -5.49
CA TYR A 526 -7.38 18.37 -4.69
C TYR A 526 -6.21 19.33 -4.50
N LEU A 527 -5.74 19.46 -3.26
CA LEU A 527 -4.60 20.30 -2.92
C LEU A 527 -3.40 19.41 -2.61
N ASN A 528 -2.22 19.81 -3.07
CA ASN A 528 -0.93 19.28 -2.65
C ASN A 528 -0.11 20.41 -1.99
N PHE A 529 0.38 20.18 -0.79
CA PHE A 529 1.33 21.05 -0.11
C PHE A 529 2.68 20.37 -0.02
N SER A 530 3.62 20.82 -0.85
CA SER A 530 4.99 20.30 -0.88
C SER A 530 5.90 21.13 0.04
N ALA A 531 6.57 20.48 0.99
CA ALA A 531 7.62 21.11 1.78
C ALA A 531 8.94 21.23 1.02
N ASN A 532 9.78 22.17 1.44
CA ASN A 532 11.15 22.31 0.96
C ASN A 532 12.17 21.40 1.63
N SER A 533 11.70 20.33 2.28
CA SER A 533 12.51 19.40 3.05
C SER A 533 11.97 17.97 2.90
N GLU A 534 12.76 17.01 3.36
CA GLU A 534 12.54 15.56 3.16
C GLU A 534 11.65 14.92 4.24
N CYS A 535 11.35 15.64 5.32
CA CYS A 535 10.56 15.13 6.44
C CYS A 535 9.25 15.91 6.54
N ILE A 536 8.12 15.20 6.53
CA ILE A 536 6.83 15.61 7.09
C ILE A 536 6.27 14.33 7.69
N GLU A 537 5.76 14.41 8.91
CA GLU A 537 5.22 13.23 9.59
C GLU A 537 3.70 13.25 9.59
N CYS A 538 3.05 14.40 9.77
CA CYS A 538 1.59 14.48 9.76
C CYS A 538 1.11 15.83 9.22
N GLY A 539 -0.18 15.95 8.91
CA GLY A 539 -0.82 17.22 8.59
C GLY A 539 -2.12 17.41 9.37
N ALA A 540 -2.58 18.66 9.45
CA ALA A 540 -3.89 19.01 10.00
C ALA A 540 -4.45 20.26 9.29
N VAL A 541 -5.77 20.43 9.31
CA VAL A 541 -6.44 21.59 8.71
C VAL A 541 -7.31 22.29 9.75
N LEU A 542 -7.11 23.60 9.87
CA LEU A 542 -7.97 24.49 10.63
C LEU A 542 -8.93 25.21 9.68
N ASP A 543 -10.14 25.51 10.12
CA ASP A 543 -11.04 26.40 9.38
C ASP A 543 -10.60 27.87 9.46
N GLY A 544 -11.32 28.76 8.79
CA GLY A 544 -11.04 30.20 8.79
C GLY A 544 -11.13 30.87 10.17
N ASN A 545 -11.70 30.20 11.18
CA ASN A 545 -11.77 30.67 12.56
C ASN A 545 -10.66 30.06 13.45
N GLY A 546 -9.80 29.22 12.89
CA GLY A 546 -8.74 28.52 13.62
C GLY A 546 -9.18 27.25 14.35
N LEU A 547 -10.38 26.73 14.06
CA LEU A 547 -10.88 25.49 14.65
C LEU A 547 -10.34 24.27 13.92
N LEU A 548 -9.85 23.27 14.64
CA LEU A 548 -9.38 22.01 14.06
C LEU A 548 -10.54 21.25 13.40
N THR A 549 -10.36 20.86 12.14
CA THR A 549 -11.39 20.18 11.36
C THR A 549 -11.07 18.70 11.17
N PRO A 550 -12.09 17.83 11.06
CA PRO A 550 -11.90 16.41 10.80
C PRO A 550 -11.73 16.15 9.30
N ILE A 551 -10.88 16.91 8.60
CA ILE A 551 -10.44 16.59 7.24
C ILE A 551 -9.17 15.74 7.37
N PRO A 552 -9.22 14.43 7.07
CA PRO A 552 -8.03 13.60 7.10
C PRO A 552 -6.99 14.11 6.10
N ILE A 553 -5.71 14.08 6.48
CA ILE A 553 -4.60 14.53 5.64
C ILE A 553 -3.72 13.34 5.29
N GLU A 554 -3.60 13.05 4.00
CA GLU A 554 -2.65 12.07 3.49
C GLU A 554 -1.25 12.70 3.41
N VAL A 555 -0.21 11.96 3.81
CA VAL A 555 1.18 12.42 3.82
C VAL A 555 2.06 11.43 3.07
N CYS A 556 2.89 11.95 2.15
CA CYS A 556 3.79 11.14 1.32
C CYS A 556 5.19 11.78 1.29
N LYS A 557 6.27 11.01 1.38
CA LYS A 557 7.64 11.55 1.44
C LYS A 557 8.67 10.73 0.67
N ASN A 558 9.83 11.33 0.39
CA ASN A 558 11.03 10.66 -0.11
C ASN A 558 12.27 11.26 0.59
N PHE A 559 13.10 10.39 1.18
CA PHE A 559 14.25 10.79 1.99
C PHE A 559 15.47 11.22 1.17
N THR A 560 15.51 10.96 -0.14
CA THR A 560 16.72 11.07 -0.99
C THR A 560 17.76 10.00 -0.60
N TYR A 561 18.70 9.75 -1.52
CA TYR A 561 19.97 9.02 -1.33
C TYR A 561 19.94 7.52 -1.59
N GLU A 562 18.77 6.89 -1.60
CA GLU A 562 18.64 5.44 -1.79
C GLU A 562 18.71 5.07 -3.29
N LYS A 563 18.32 6.00 -4.18
CA LYS A 563 18.37 5.82 -5.65
C LYS A 563 17.74 4.51 -6.12
N GLU A 564 16.63 4.16 -5.49
CA GLU A 564 15.93 2.88 -5.67
C GLU A 564 15.39 2.68 -7.10
N GLU A 565 15.24 3.77 -7.86
CA GLU A 565 14.71 3.76 -9.23
C GLU A 565 15.65 4.47 -10.21
N PRO A 566 16.88 3.97 -10.45
CA PRO A 566 17.92 4.74 -11.14
C PRO A 566 17.67 4.97 -12.63
N VAL A 567 16.77 4.20 -13.25
CA VAL A 567 16.36 4.38 -14.66
C VAL A 567 15.29 5.48 -14.77
N TYR A 568 14.30 5.46 -13.88
CA TYR A 568 13.12 6.32 -13.95
C TYR A 568 13.29 7.64 -13.18
N ASP A 569 14.01 7.57 -12.06
CA ASP A 569 14.24 8.66 -11.10
C ASP A 569 15.75 8.74 -10.72
N PRO A 570 16.66 8.93 -11.71
CA PRO A 570 18.12 8.88 -11.50
C PRO A 570 18.68 9.88 -10.49
N THR A 571 17.96 10.98 -10.26
CA THR A 571 18.36 12.03 -9.33
C THR A 571 17.83 11.80 -7.91
N ASP A 572 16.83 10.94 -7.75
CA ASP A 572 16.19 10.60 -6.47
C ASP A 572 15.83 11.86 -5.65
N VAL A 573 14.91 12.67 -6.17
CA VAL A 573 14.63 14.00 -5.61
C VAL A 573 13.81 13.87 -4.33
N PRO A 574 14.20 14.56 -3.23
CA PRO A 574 13.39 14.58 -2.01
C PRO A 574 12.05 15.24 -2.27
N TYR A 575 11.03 14.76 -1.58
CA TYR A 575 9.80 15.50 -1.41
C TYR A 575 9.16 15.14 -0.07
N ALA A 576 8.30 16.03 0.39
CA ALA A 576 7.36 15.73 1.45
C ALA A 576 6.07 16.49 1.12
N ASP A 577 5.02 15.74 0.83
CA ASP A 577 3.76 16.19 0.27
C ASP A 577 2.63 15.90 1.25
N THR A 578 1.62 16.77 1.27
CA THR A 578 0.34 16.46 1.94
C THR A 578 -0.82 16.68 0.98
N PHE A 579 -1.80 15.78 1.00
CA PHE A 579 -2.95 15.76 0.10
C PHE A 579 -4.28 15.78 0.84
N PHE A 580 -5.20 16.62 0.38
CA PHE A 580 -6.60 16.55 0.78
C PHE A 580 -7.51 17.26 -0.23
N PRO A 581 -8.77 16.84 -0.35
CA PRO A 581 -9.75 17.50 -1.20
C PRO A 581 -10.53 18.63 -0.49
N LEU A 582 -11.07 19.55 -1.28
CA LEU A 582 -12.06 20.56 -0.89
C LEU A 582 -13.25 20.56 -1.84
N SER A 583 -14.42 20.91 -1.31
CA SER A 583 -15.63 21.21 -2.07
C SER A 583 -15.99 22.68 -1.87
N ILE A 584 -16.10 23.42 -2.96
CA ILE A 584 -16.31 24.87 -2.96
C ILE A 584 -17.43 25.21 -3.94
N SER A 585 -18.44 25.93 -3.47
CA SER A 585 -19.63 26.29 -4.24
C SER A 585 -19.36 27.47 -5.17
N ALA A 586 -20.16 27.63 -6.22
CA ALA A 586 -20.09 28.77 -7.12
C ALA A 586 -20.13 30.11 -6.36
N GLY A 587 -19.14 30.97 -6.60
CA GLY A 587 -18.96 32.30 -6.00
C GLY A 587 -18.58 32.29 -4.52
N GLU A 588 -18.36 31.12 -3.93
CA GLU A 588 -17.97 30.98 -2.53
C GLU A 588 -16.53 31.43 -2.30
N GLN A 589 -16.30 32.08 -1.16
CA GLN A 589 -14.97 32.32 -0.62
C GLN A 589 -14.78 31.42 0.59
N LEU A 590 -13.71 30.63 0.57
CA LEU A 590 -13.42 29.68 1.64
C LEU A 590 -12.03 29.96 2.21
N SER A 591 -11.90 29.95 3.54
CA SER A 591 -10.65 30.18 4.26
C SER A 591 -10.32 29.00 5.16
N PHE A 592 -9.05 28.60 5.19
CA PHE A 592 -8.53 27.50 6.02
C PHE A 592 -7.03 27.70 6.28
N THR A 593 -6.48 26.98 7.25
CA THR A 593 -5.04 26.91 7.51
C THR A 593 -4.56 25.47 7.42
N GLN A 594 -3.61 25.20 6.53
CA GLN A 594 -2.92 23.90 6.48
C GLN A 594 -1.75 23.94 7.47
N LEU A 595 -1.58 22.86 8.24
CA LEU A 595 -0.46 22.66 9.17
C LEU A 595 0.38 21.45 8.72
N GLN A 596 1.69 21.61 8.67
CA GLN A 596 2.66 20.52 8.57
C GLN A 596 3.27 20.22 9.94
N LEU A 597 3.19 18.96 10.35
CA LEU A 597 3.53 18.45 11.67
C LEU A 597 4.71 17.48 11.60
N TYR A 598 5.52 17.48 12.65
CA TYR A 598 6.82 16.80 12.65
C TYR A 598 7.03 15.96 13.92
N MET A 599 7.28 16.59 15.07
CA MET A 599 7.68 15.87 16.28
C MET A 599 6.53 15.71 17.29
N ASN A 600 5.93 16.81 17.75
CA ASN A 600 4.88 16.78 18.76
C ASN A 600 3.53 17.29 18.24
N TRP A 601 2.44 16.79 18.84
CA TRP A 601 1.11 17.36 18.75
C TRP A 601 0.61 17.71 20.16
N GLY A 602 0.58 19.00 20.48
CA GLY A 602 0.51 19.46 21.86
C GLY A 602 1.80 19.11 22.62
N ILE A 603 1.67 18.63 23.85
CA ILE A 603 2.81 18.27 24.71
C ILE A 603 3.37 16.86 24.44
N TYR A 604 2.70 16.07 23.60
CA TYR A 604 3.06 14.68 23.31
C TYR A 604 3.72 14.53 21.95
N PRO A 605 4.61 13.54 21.75
CA PRO A 605 4.98 13.11 20.40
C PRO A 605 3.73 12.74 19.61
N LEU A 606 3.66 13.15 18.35
CA LEU A 606 2.57 12.74 17.47
C LEU A 606 2.73 11.26 17.08
N LYS A 607 1.63 10.62 16.69
CA LYS A 607 1.64 9.29 16.09
C LYS A 607 0.91 9.34 14.76
N GLN A 608 1.53 8.81 13.71
CA GLN A 608 1.05 9.03 12.34
C GLN A 608 1.29 7.84 11.41
N LEU A 609 0.55 7.85 10.30
CA LEU A 609 0.77 7.05 9.10
C LEU A 609 1.15 7.96 7.91
N SER A 610 2.11 7.55 7.09
CA SER A 610 2.55 8.23 5.88
C SER A 610 2.93 7.20 4.82
N SER A 611 3.19 7.61 3.58
CA SER A 611 3.85 6.74 2.59
C SER A 611 5.25 7.23 2.25
N ILE A 612 6.11 6.32 1.80
CA ILE A 612 7.45 6.66 1.33
C ILE A 612 7.68 6.12 -0.10
N GLN A 613 8.33 6.91 -0.94
CA GLN A 613 8.83 6.42 -2.21
C GLN A 613 10.03 5.51 -1.99
N PHE A 614 9.93 4.30 -2.52
CA PHE A 614 11.00 3.31 -2.57
C PHE A 614 10.87 2.51 -3.88
N HIS A 615 11.68 1.47 -4.09
CA HIS A 615 11.47 0.55 -5.23
C HIS A 615 10.16 -0.25 -5.13
N VAL A 616 9.44 -0.13 -4.01
CA VAL A 616 8.13 -0.72 -3.73
C VAL A 616 7.24 0.23 -2.94
N THR A 617 5.96 -0.11 -2.89
CA THR A 617 4.98 0.62 -2.09
C THR A 617 5.20 0.37 -0.61
N TYR A 618 5.24 1.47 0.14
CA TYR A 618 5.43 1.46 1.59
C TYR A 618 4.49 2.41 2.30
N TYR A 619 3.86 1.90 3.35
CA TYR A 619 3.41 2.75 4.44
C TYR A 619 4.54 2.88 5.48
N HIS A 620 4.65 4.05 6.08
CA HIS A 620 5.65 4.44 7.06
C HIS A 620 4.96 5.04 8.29
N LEU A 621 5.24 4.48 9.46
CA LEU A 621 4.71 4.95 10.73
C LEU A 621 5.84 5.49 11.60
N SER A 622 5.58 6.61 12.26
CA SER A 622 6.53 7.24 13.17
C SER A 622 5.87 7.70 14.47
N THR A 623 6.65 7.70 15.55
CA THR A 623 6.35 8.48 16.76
C THR A 623 7.20 9.75 16.73
N GLY A 624 6.57 10.90 16.51
CA GLY A 624 7.26 12.09 16.07
C GLY A 624 8.01 11.84 14.77
N VAL A 625 9.28 12.24 14.71
CA VAL A 625 10.15 12.02 13.54
C VAL A 625 10.96 10.71 13.60
N THR A 626 10.68 9.87 14.58
CA THR A 626 11.35 8.57 14.72
C THR A 626 10.45 7.47 14.17
N GLU A 627 10.97 6.74 13.19
CA GLU A 627 10.33 5.59 12.58
C GLU A 627 10.08 4.47 13.59
N SER A 628 8.92 3.87 13.46
CA SER A 628 8.46 2.72 14.25
C SER A 628 8.27 1.49 13.37
N ASN A 629 7.58 1.64 12.24
CA ASN A 629 7.23 0.55 11.34
C ASN A 629 7.24 1.01 9.89
N CYS A 630 7.74 0.15 9.00
CA CYS A 630 7.39 0.16 7.58
C CYS A 630 6.48 -1.03 7.28
N ILE A 631 5.46 -0.82 6.45
CA ILE A 631 4.55 -1.88 5.99
C ILE A 631 4.66 -1.94 4.47
N ALA A 632 5.05 -3.11 3.97
CA ALA A 632 5.03 -3.45 2.56
C ALA A 632 3.72 -4.20 2.24
N PRO A 633 2.66 -3.52 1.78
CA PRO A 633 1.40 -4.18 1.48
C PRO A 633 1.56 -5.21 0.35
N TYR A 634 2.39 -4.94 -0.65
CA TYR A 634 2.72 -5.88 -1.72
C TYR A 634 4.11 -6.50 -1.51
N TYR A 635 4.30 -7.77 -1.90
CA TYR A 635 5.65 -8.37 -1.93
C TYR A 635 6.58 -7.67 -2.91
N VAL A 636 7.86 -7.61 -2.58
CA VAL A 636 8.82 -6.67 -3.17
C VAL A 636 9.58 -7.26 -4.34
N TYR A 637 10.12 -8.46 -4.15
CA TYR A 637 10.77 -9.24 -5.19
C TYR A 637 10.03 -10.57 -5.30
N GLY A 638 9.22 -10.72 -6.35
CA GLY A 638 8.24 -11.80 -6.52
C GLY A 638 7.49 -12.22 -5.23
N ARG A 639 7.84 -13.34 -4.57
CA ARG A 639 7.04 -13.93 -3.46
C ARG A 639 7.82 -14.15 -2.14
N ASP A 640 8.72 -13.24 -1.80
CA ASP A 640 9.51 -13.24 -0.55
C ASP A 640 8.67 -13.30 0.75
N GLY A 641 7.46 -12.75 0.74
CA GLY A 641 6.45 -12.90 1.80
C GLY A 641 6.52 -11.88 2.94
N TRP A 642 7.50 -10.96 2.94
CA TRP A 642 7.61 -9.94 4.00
C TRP A 642 6.47 -8.91 3.96
N THR A 643 5.99 -8.55 5.15
CA THR A 643 4.93 -7.55 5.36
C THR A 643 5.43 -6.38 6.21
N LEU A 644 6.30 -6.64 7.18
CA LEU A 644 6.96 -5.61 7.99
C LEU A 644 8.49 -5.76 7.84
N PRO A 645 9.10 -5.02 6.91
CA PRO A 645 10.54 -5.11 6.67
C PRO A 645 11.38 -4.28 7.63
N ASP A 646 10.83 -3.17 8.13
CA ASP A 646 11.47 -2.35 9.16
C ASP A 646 10.58 -2.28 10.38
N PHE A 647 11.10 -2.81 11.48
CA PHE A 647 10.39 -2.88 12.74
C PHE A 647 11.31 -2.46 13.89
N ARG A 648 11.00 -1.29 14.48
CA ARG A 648 11.92 -0.48 15.27
C ARG A 648 11.21 0.09 16.52
N GLY A 649 11.98 0.41 17.54
CA GLY A 649 11.50 0.96 18.80
C GLY A 649 12.49 1.93 19.46
N PRO A 650 12.01 2.84 20.33
CA PRO A 650 12.79 3.99 20.79
C PRO A 650 13.83 3.68 21.87
N SER A 651 13.89 2.43 22.36
CA SER A 651 14.83 1.95 23.38
C SER A 651 16.17 1.44 22.82
N GLY A 652 16.35 1.43 21.50
CA GLY A 652 17.57 0.96 20.83
C GLY A 652 18.71 1.97 20.87
N ILE A 653 19.78 1.69 20.10
CA ILE A 653 20.85 2.67 19.86
C ILE A 653 20.43 3.57 18.70
N MET A 654 20.22 4.85 18.98
CA MET A 654 19.89 5.83 17.94
C MET A 654 21.09 6.04 17.01
N TRP A 655 20.83 6.12 15.71
CA TRP A 655 21.84 6.41 14.71
C TRP A 655 22.48 7.78 14.95
N SER A 656 23.76 7.90 14.59
CA SER A 656 24.48 9.17 14.75
C SER A 656 24.12 10.22 13.70
N THR A 657 23.48 9.82 12.60
CA THR A 657 23.18 10.66 11.43
C THR A 657 21.75 11.21 11.42
N GLN A 658 20.80 10.46 11.96
CA GLN A 658 19.36 10.77 11.98
C GLN A 658 18.71 10.16 13.24
N PRO A 659 17.57 10.67 13.71
CA PRO A 659 16.87 10.18 14.90
C PRO A 659 16.10 8.87 14.64
N GLN A 660 16.80 7.87 14.10
CA GLN A 660 16.29 6.55 13.73
C GLN A 660 17.02 5.43 14.48
N PHE A 661 16.43 4.24 14.48
CA PHE A 661 16.94 3.03 15.12
C PHE A 661 17.06 1.90 14.09
N THR A 662 17.89 0.89 14.35
CA THR A 662 18.03 -0.27 13.45
C THR A 662 16.89 -1.27 13.66
N ALA A 663 16.35 -1.86 12.60
CA ALA A 663 15.27 -2.85 12.71
C ALA A 663 15.72 -4.18 13.35
N GLY A 664 14.77 -4.89 13.98
CA GLY A 664 14.99 -6.20 14.63
C GLY A 664 14.89 -7.42 13.70
N GLY A 665 14.29 -7.28 12.52
CA GLY A 665 14.12 -8.37 11.56
C GLY A 665 12.90 -8.15 10.66
N HIS A 666 12.49 -9.21 9.94
CA HIS A 666 11.31 -9.21 9.08
C HIS A 666 10.18 -10.03 9.67
N ASN A 667 8.94 -9.55 9.50
CA ASN A 667 7.74 -10.28 9.88
C ASN A 667 6.88 -10.62 8.65
N LYS A 668 6.29 -11.83 8.68
CA LYS A 668 5.36 -12.36 7.67
C LYS A 668 4.13 -12.95 8.34
N PHE A 669 3.03 -13.03 7.61
CA PHE A 669 1.75 -13.49 8.16
C PHE A 669 1.09 -14.52 7.27
N VAL A 670 0.41 -15.47 7.92
CA VAL A 670 -0.45 -16.51 7.35
C VAL A 670 0.08 -17.17 6.08
N SER A 671 0.65 -18.36 6.23
CA SER A 671 1.03 -19.20 5.10
C SER A 671 0.80 -20.68 5.42
N TYR A 672 0.82 -21.52 4.37
CA TYR A 672 0.84 -22.96 4.57
C TYR A 672 1.59 -23.71 3.48
N LYS A 673 1.90 -24.97 3.76
CA LYS A 673 2.55 -25.91 2.86
C LYS A 673 1.70 -27.17 2.70
N ASN A 674 1.48 -27.65 1.47
CA ASN A 674 0.85 -28.96 1.31
C ASN A 674 1.89 -30.07 1.45
N LYS A 675 1.42 -31.25 1.83
CA LYS A 675 2.26 -32.44 1.88
C LYS A 675 2.88 -32.76 0.52
N GLY A 676 4.20 -32.87 0.49
CA GLY A 676 4.97 -33.24 -0.70
C GLY A 676 5.29 -32.07 -1.62
N ASP A 677 4.70 -30.89 -1.41
CA ASP A 677 5.08 -29.67 -2.10
C ASP A 677 6.34 -29.09 -1.46
N SER A 678 7.24 -28.53 -2.27
CA SER A 678 8.34 -27.70 -1.78
C SER A 678 7.90 -26.25 -1.57
N ALA A 679 6.92 -25.77 -2.34
CA ALA A 679 6.46 -24.39 -2.35
C ALA A 679 5.52 -24.06 -1.18
N VAL A 680 5.65 -22.83 -0.65
CA VAL A 680 4.77 -22.28 0.39
C VAL A 680 3.64 -21.50 -0.31
N THR A 681 2.39 -21.83 0.03
CA THR A 681 1.24 -21.01 -0.36
C THR A 681 1.19 -19.76 0.51
N ARG A 682 1.17 -18.59 -0.14
CA ARG A 682 1.08 -17.27 0.47
C ARG A 682 -0.23 -16.58 0.07
N ALA A 683 -0.37 -15.31 0.39
CA ALA A 683 -1.58 -14.54 0.11
C ALA A 683 -1.22 -13.17 -0.49
N GLU A 684 -1.92 -12.79 -1.56
CA GLU A 684 -1.72 -11.50 -2.20
C GLU A 684 -2.62 -10.44 -1.57
N TYR A 685 -2.09 -9.22 -1.50
CA TYR A 685 -2.82 -8.06 -1.00
C TYR A 685 -4.05 -7.80 -1.88
N THR A 686 -5.13 -7.34 -1.23
CA THR A 686 -6.39 -7.01 -1.89
C THR A 686 -6.81 -5.57 -1.64
N ARG A 687 -6.62 -5.03 -0.43
CA ARG A 687 -6.97 -3.65 -0.08
C ARG A 687 -6.39 -3.22 1.26
N SER A 688 -6.33 -1.91 1.45
CA SER A 688 -6.13 -1.23 2.72
C SER A 688 -7.38 -0.45 3.11
N PHE A 689 -7.58 -0.25 4.40
CA PHE A 689 -8.60 0.66 4.94
C PHE A 689 -8.02 1.41 6.14
N ILE A 690 -7.88 2.71 6.01
CA ILE A 690 -7.21 3.55 7.01
C ILE A 690 -8.29 4.21 7.86
N ARG A 691 -8.20 4.01 9.18
CA ARG A 691 -9.17 4.51 10.18
C ARG A 691 -8.69 5.79 10.84
N SER A 692 -7.38 5.94 11.02
CA SER A 692 -6.74 7.21 11.39
C SER A 692 -5.31 7.29 10.83
N PHE A 693 -4.94 8.47 10.34
CA PHE A 693 -3.59 8.81 9.87
C PHE A 693 -2.75 9.49 10.97
N GLY A 694 -3.31 9.73 12.16
CA GLY A 694 -2.75 10.61 13.19
C GLY A 694 -3.56 11.91 13.36
N PRO A 695 -3.11 12.84 14.22
CA PRO A 695 -1.81 12.86 14.91
C PRO A 695 -1.80 12.19 16.30
N VAL A 696 -2.93 11.66 16.79
CA VAL A 696 -2.99 11.05 18.14
C VAL A 696 -2.66 9.57 18.12
N TYR A 697 -3.14 8.85 17.11
CA TYR A 697 -2.90 7.41 16.91
C TYR A 697 -2.93 7.09 15.42
N ALA A 698 -2.30 5.98 15.04
CA ALA A 698 -2.42 5.43 13.68
C ALA A 698 -3.22 4.13 13.75
N ASP A 699 -4.14 3.93 12.81
CA ASP A 699 -4.97 2.71 12.72
C ASP A 699 -5.25 2.40 11.25
N LEU A 700 -4.70 1.30 10.77
CA LEU A 700 -4.92 0.82 9.40
C LEU A 700 -5.24 -0.67 9.36
N GLU A 701 -6.03 -1.06 8.38
CA GLU A 701 -6.27 -2.44 8.01
C GLU A 701 -5.68 -2.73 6.64
N TYR A 702 -5.20 -3.95 6.45
CA TYR A 702 -4.77 -4.44 5.15
C TYR A 702 -5.16 -5.91 5.02
N SER A 703 -5.72 -6.26 3.86
CA SER A 703 -6.40 -7.52 3.61
C SER A 703 -5.72 -8.30 2.51
N TYR A 704 -5.69 -9.63 2.65
CA TYR A 704 -5.05 -10.55 1.73
C TYR A 704 -5.93 -11.74 1.41
N LYS A 705 -5.66 -12.35 0.26
CA LYS A 705 -6.31 -13.58 -0.18
C LYS A 705 -5.27 -14.60 -0.62
N ALA A 706 -5.39 -15.82 -0.10
CA ALA A 706 -4.46 -16.90 -0.42
C ALA A 706 -4.43 -17.19 -1.93
N ASP A 707 -3.25 -17.49 -2.47
CA ASP A 707 -3.03 -17.83 -3.88
C ASP A 707 -3.94 -18.97 -4.35
N SER A 708 -4.13 -19.96 -3.47
CA SER A 708 -4.99 -21.12 -3.72
C SER A 708 -6.48 -20.80 -3.61
N GLY A 709 -6.85 -19.61 -3.14
CA GLY A 709 -8.21 -19.25 -2.74
C GLY A 709 -8.69 -20.00 -1.49
N ALA A 710 -7.79 -20.60 -0.69
CA ALA A 710 -8.16 -21.38 0.49
C ALA A 710 -8.66 -20.52 1.67
N TYR A 711 -8.07 -19.34 1.88
CA TYR A 711 -8.44 -18.43 2.94
C TYR A 711 -8.28 -16.97 2.49
N GLU A 712 -8.88 -16.08 3.27
CA GLU A 712 -8.60 -14.65 3.28
C GLU A 712 -8.28 -14.24 4.71
N TYR A 713 -7.51 -13.17 4.87
CA TYR A 713 -7.30 -12.57 6.17
C TYR A 713 -7.15 -11.06 6.11
N THR A 714 -7.47 -10.40 7.22
CA THR A 714 -7.22 -8.97 7.45
C THR A 714 -6.33 -8.82 8.68
N LEU A 715 -5.31 -7.98 8.55
CA LEU A 715 -4.49 -7.48 9.65
C LEU A 715 -4.90 -6.05 9.92
N ARG A 716 -5.34 -5.77 11.14
CA ARG A 716 -5.44 -4.40 11.67
C ARG A 716 -4.17 -4.09 12.42
N HIS A 717 -3.58 -2.93 12.18
CA HIS A 717 -2.35 -2.42 12.77
C HIS A 717 -2.68 -1.10 13.45
N MET A 718 -2.45 -1.03 14.76
CA MET A 718 -2.70 0.17 15.54
C MET A 718 -1.51 0.53 16.40
N GLU A 719 -1.23 1.83 16.51
CA GLU A 719 -0.17 2.34 17.38
C GLU A 719 -0.53 3.68 18.03
N PHE A 720 0.05 3.88 19.22
CA PHE A 720 0.01 5.12 20.00
C PHE A 720 1.44 5.63 20.23
N PRO A 721 1.66 6.90 20.62
CA PRO A 721 3.00 7.48 20.76
C PRO A 721 3.71 7.04 22.04
N GLN A 722 4.10 5.77 22.09
CA GLN A 722 4.91 5.18 23.16
C GLN A 722 6.34 5.74 23.12
N THR A 723 6.91 6.02 24.30
CA THR A 723 8.23 6.64 24.45
C THR A 723 9.28 5.72 25.08
N ASP A 724 8.89 4.50 25.45
CA ASP A 724 9.77 3.46 26.00
C ASP A 724 10.04 2.36 24.97
N GLU A 725 9.04 1.54 24.65
CA GLU A 725 9.10 0.43 23.71
C GLU A 725 8.02 0.62 22.66
N ASN A 726 8.29 0.21 21.42
CA ASN A 726 7.25 0.23 20.42
C ASN A 726 6.31 -0.96 20.65
N ARG A 727 5.01 -0.68 20.71
CA ARG A 727 3.96 -1.67 20.87
C ARG A 727 3.05 -1.53 19.67
N THR A 728 3.16 -2.46 18.74
CA THR A 728 2.26 -2.49 17.59
C THR A 728 1.16 -3.48 17.88
N TYR A 729 -0.05 -2.97 18.02
CA TYR A 729 -1.22 -3.76 18.34
C TYR A 729 -1.84 -4.30 17.05
N TYR A 730 -2.04 -5.61 17.02
CA TYR A 730 -2.57 -6.33 15.86
C TYR A 730 -3.86 -7.06 16.18
N THR A 731 -4.79 -7.00 15.23
CA THR A 731 -5.82 -8.05 15.11
C THR A 731 -5.63 -8.81 13.81
N LEU A 732 -5.52 -10.14 13.86
CA LEU A 732 -5.61 -11.01 12.69
C LEU A 732 -7.00 -11.61 12.64
N SER A 733 -7.73 -11.36 11.55
CA SER A 733 -9.02 -12.01 11.26
C SER A 733 -8.88 -12.87 10.00
N LEU A 734 -8.91 -14.20 10.16
CA LEU A 734 -8.74 -15.17 9.07
C LEU A 734 -10.01 -15.99 8.89
N LYS A 735 -10.41 -16.21 7.63
CA LYS A 735 -11.55 -17.06 7.25
C LYS A 735 -11.17 -18.04 6.15
N PHE A 736 -11.51 -19.31 6.34
CA PHE A 736 -11.35 -20.34 5.32
C PHE A 736 -12.50 -20.29 4.30
N LEU A 737 -12.16 -20.15 3.02
CA LEU A 737 -13.10 -19.99 1.90
C LEU A 737 -13.48 -21.33 1.25
N LYS A 738 -12.69 -22.37 1.48
CA LYS A 738 -12.94 -23.76 1.09
C LYS A 738 -12.26 -24.71 2.07
N ASP A 739 -12.60 -25.99 1.98
CA ASP A 739 -11.95 -27.02 2.78
C ASP A 739 -10.44 -27.11 2.47
N LEU A 740 -9.60 -27.07 3.50
CA LEU A 740 -8.15 -27.22 3.42
C LEU A 740 -7.69 -28.32 4.38
N THR A 741 -7.07 -29.37 3.84
CA THR A 741 -6.51 -30.46 4.66
C THR A 741 -5.00 -30.35 4.73
N LEU A 742 -4.46 -30.27 5.94
CA LEU A 742 -3.03 -30.33 6.21
C LEU A 742 -2.74 -31.61 7.01
N ASP A 743 -1.66 -32.31 6.66
CA ASP A 743 -1.29 -33.56 7.32
C ASP A 743 -0.58 -33.30 8.67
N ASP A 744 0.02 -32.12 8.85
CA ASP A 744 0.60 -31.69 10.11
C ASP A 744 0.52 -30.16 10.29
N VAL A 745 -0.59 -29.66 10.85
CA VAL A 745 -0.80 -28.22 11.04
C VAL A 745 0.33 -27.57 11.84
N ARG A 746 0.89 -28.28 12.84
CA ARG A 746 2.03 -27.79 13.65
C ARG A 746 3.23 -27.37 12.83
N ASN A 747 3.44 -27.97 11.66
CA ASN A 747 4.62 -27.77 10.80
C ASN A 747 4.29 -27.11 9.47
N ASP A 748 3.06 -27.28 8.98
CA ASP A 748 2.65 -26.90 7.64
C ASP A 748 1.75 -25.67 7.61
N PHE A 749 1.30 -25.15 8.76
CA PHE A 749 0.54 -23.91 8.87
C PHE A 749 1.34 -22.91 9.71
N THR A 750 1.31 -21.64 9.33
CA THR A 750 2.00 -20.56 10.03
C THR A 750 1.05 -19.38 10.13
N LEU A 751 0.82 -18.87 11.33
CA LEU A 751 0.00 -17.67 11.59
C LEU A 751 0.86 -16.41 11.59
N HIS A 752 2.04 -16.51 12.19
CA HIS A 752 3.06 -15.46 12.23
C HIS A 752 4.43 -16.09 12.03
N TYR A 753 5.27 -15.41 11.27
CA TYR A 753 6.64 -15.80 10.96
C TYR A 753 7.55 -14.61 11.22
N PHE A 754 8.71 -14.88 11.81
CA PHE A 754 9.80 -13.92 11.96
C PHE A 754 11.11 -14.49 11.45
N ASP A 755 11.87 -13.69 10.70
CA ASP A 755 13.28 -13.93 10.42
C ASP A 755 14.16 -12.76 10.88
N GLY A 756 15.37 -13.08 11.34
CA GLY A 756 16.29 -12.09 11.90
C GLY A 756 16.98 -11.16 10.91
N ARG A 757 16.67 -11.17 9.59
CA ARG A 757 17.30 -10.30 8.57
C ARG A 757 18.85 -10.23 8.72
N ASP A 758 19.50 -11.37 8.54
CA ASP A 758 20.96 -11.55 8.70
C ASP A 758 21.50 -11.33 10.12
N GLN A 759 20.63 -11.34 11.14
CA GLN A 759 21.01 -11.26 12.55
C GLN A 759 20.78 -12.58 13.30
N LYS A 760 21.69 -12.86 14.23
CA LYS A 760 21.66 -14.04 15.10
C LYS A 760 21.33 -13.62 16.53
N PHE A 761 20.22 -14.12 17.05
CA PHE A 761 19.76 -13.95 18.43
C PHE A 761 20.08 -15.21 19.24
N ASP A 762 21.02 -15.07 20.18
CA ASP A 762 21.55 -16.19 20.96
C ASP A 762 20.51 -16.86 21.86
N LYS A 763 19.45 -16.13 22.23
CA LYS A 763 18.46 -16.56 23.21
C LYS A 763 17.04 -16.41 22.67
N LEU A 764 16.24 -17.46 22.90
CA LEU A 764 14.77 -17.43 22.81
C LEU A 764 14.22 -17.68 24.22
N SER A 765 13.42 -16.75 24.75
CA SER A 765 12.61 -17.00 25.95
C SER A 765 11.12 -17.01 25.63
N TYR A 766 10.36 -17.86 26.30
CA TYR A 766 8.92 -18.00 26.06
C TYR A 766 8.16 -18.47 27.30
N LEU A 767 6.87 -18.14 27.37
CA LEU A 767 5.94 -18.67 28.36
C LEU A 767 5.43 -20.04 27.92
N SER A 768 5.84 -21.10 28.63
CA SER A 768 5.53 -22.48 28.25
C SER A 768 4.16 -22.95 28.77
N GLU A 769 3.70 -24.11 28.33
CA GLU A 769 2.37 -24.68 28.67
C GLU A 769 2.09 -24.75 30.19
N ASP A 770 3.13 -24.96 31.01
CA ASP A 770 3.02 -25.01 32.48
C ASP A 770 2.95 -23.63 33.17
N GLY A 771 2.96 -22.54 32.39
CA GLY A 771 2.94 -21.16 32.89
C GLY A 771 4.30 -20.65 33.41
N THR A 772 5.39 -21.39 33.20
CA THR A 772 6.75 -20.95 33.54
C THR A 772 7.51 -20.44 32.32
N VAL A 773 8.40 -19.47 32.55
CA VAL A 773 9.30 -18.95 31.51
C VAL A 773 10.45 -19.93 31.30
N LYS A 774 10.67 -20.31 30.05
CA LYS A 774 11.80 -21.16 29.63
C LYS A 774 12.68 -20.38 28.65
N THR A 775 13.99 -20.62 28.73
CA THR A 775 14.97 -20.05 27.82
C THR A 775 15.69 -21.15 27.06
N VAL A 776 15.77 -20.99 25.74
CA VAL A 776 16.54 -21.82 24.82
C VAL A 776 17.72 -20.98 24.32
N VAL A 777 18.90 -21.59 24.32
CA VAL A 777 20.08 -21.02 23.66
C VAL A 777 20.16 -21.64 22.28
N THR A 778 20.25 -20.79 21.25
CA THR A 778 20.31 -21.24 19.86
C THR A 778 21.70 -21.78 19.54
N ASP A 779 21.77 -22.99 18.98
CA ASP A 779 23.02 -23.54 18.46
C ASP A 779 23.24 -23.05 17.03
N PHE A 780 24.25 -22.20 16.79
CA PHE A 780 24.54 -21.68 15.45
C PHE A 780 25.53 -22.55 14.65
N THR A 781 25.93 -23.72 15.15
CA THR A 781 26.94 -24.56 14.47
C THR A 781 26.41 -25.25 13.22
N LYS A 782 25.08 -25.43 13.12
CA LYS A 782 24.39 -26.06 11.99
C LYS A 782 22.92 -25.67 11.97
N ALA A 783 22.28 -25.83 10.81
CA ALA A 783 20.83 -25.68 10.71
C ALA A 783 20.13 -26.58 11.74
N ASN A 784 19.15 -26.02 12.44
CA ASN A 784 18.38 -26.73 13.44
C ASN A 784 17.00 -26.12 13.58
N THR A 785 16.07 -26.97 14.03
CA THR A 785 14.70 -26.59 14.34
C THR A 785 14.25 -27.38 15.56
N ASN A 786 13.55 -26.69 16.46
CA ASN A 786 12.92 -27.27 17.63
C ASN A 786 11.53 -26.65 17.79
N THR A 787 10.54 -27.50 18.05
CA THR A 787 9.18 -27.06 18.35
C THR A 787 9.02 -26.94 19.86
N VAL A 788 8.51 -25.81 20.34
CA VAL A 788 8.15 -25.60 21.74
C VAL A 788 6.65 -25.36 21.86
N GLN A 789 6.05 -25.87 22.94
CA GLN A 789 4.64 -25.62 23.27
C GLN A 789 4.53 -24.36 24.14
N LEU A 790 3.59 -23.51 23.77
CA LEU A 790 3.32 -22.24 24.44
C LEU A 790 2.14 -22.37 25.41
N ALA A 791 2.03 -21.44 26.36
CA ALA A 791 0.84 -21.36 27.21
C ALA A 791 -0.45 -21.23 26.39
N LYS A 792 -1.50 -21.95 26.79
CA LYS A 792 -2.73 -22.11 25.99
C LYS A 792 -3.56 -20.83 25.83
N ASP A 793 -3.71 -20.03 26.89
CA ASP A 793 -4.67 -18.91 26.91
C ASP A 793 -4.06 -17.61 26.39
N ARG A 794 -2.85 -17.31 26.86
CA ARG A 794 -2.08 -16.09 26.57
C ARG A 794 -0.61 -16.40 26.80
N PHE A 795 0.25 -15.92 25.92
CA PHE A 795 1.68 -16.23 25.94
C PHE A 795 2.49 -15.10 25.32
N TRP A 796 3.79 -15.17 25.52
CA TRP A 796 4.76 -14.37 24.78
C TRP A 796 5.98 -15.22 24.46
N PHE A 797 6.72 -14.80 23.44
CA PHE A 797 8.08 -15.26 23.16
C PHE A 797 8.95 -14.11 22.69
N ALA A 798 10.26 -14.19 22.94
CA ALA A 798 11.20 -13.12 22.65
C ALA A 798 12.56 -13.65 22.20
N TYR A 799 13.08 -13.05 21.13
CA TYR A 799 14.44 -13.25 20.60
C TYR A 799 15.33 -12.08 21.03
N TYR A 800 16.47 -12.38 21.66
CA TYR A 800 17.38 -11.36 22.16
C TYR A 800 18.82 -11.87 22.28
N GLY A 801 19.74 -10.93 22.56
CA GLY A 801 21.18 -11.22 22.52
C GLY A 801 21.67 -11.32 21.08
N SER A 802 21.37 -10.29 20.28
CA SER A 802 21.79 -10.22 18.88
C SER A 802 23.33 -10.20 18.74
N SER A 803 23.85 -10.75 17.64
CA SER A 803 25.26 -10.61 17.26
C SER A 803 25.63 -9.18 16.84
N ASN A 804 24.65 -8.36 16.45
CA ASN A 804 24.84 -6.97 16.06
C ASN A 804 24.32 -6.03 17.16
N LYS A 805 25.22 -5.20 17.69
CA LYS A 805 24.94 -4.32 18.82
C LYS A 805 23.90 -3.24 18.56
N ASP A 806 23.76 -2.85 17.31
CA ASP A 806 22.83 -1.78 16.92
C ASP A 806 21.42 -2.33 16.65
N CYS A 807 21.27 -3.65 16.48
CA CYS A 807 20.01 -4.32 16.18
C CYS A 807 19.13 -4.48 17.43
N MET A 808 17.83 -4.34 17.24
CA MET A 808 16.83 -4.48 18.29
C MET A 808 16.46 -5.94 18.55
N ASN A 809 16.01 -6.23 19.77
CA ASN A 809 15.39 -7.51 20.11
C ASN A 809 13.93 -7.53 19.64
N GLU A 810 13.38 -8.72 19.46
CA GLU A 810 12.01 -8.93 18.94
C GLU A 810 11.17 -9.72 19.95
N ALA A 811 9.90 -9.39 20.09
CA ALA A 811 8.94 -10.22 20.82
C ALA A 811 7.55 -10.24 20.19
N PHE A 812 6.87 -11.36 20.41
CA PHE A 812 5.47 -11.56 20.11
C PHE A 812 4.70 -11.78 21.40
N VAL A 813 3.55 -11.13 21.55
CA VAL A 813 2.69 -11.23 22.74
C VAL A 813 1.24 -11.51 22.33
N LEU A 814 0.72 -12.70 22.64
CA LEU A 814 -0.70 -13.01 22.45
C LEU A 814 -1.53 -12.51 23.64
N LYS A 815 -2.49 -11.62 23.36
CA LYS A 815 -3.44 -11.13 24.36
C LYS A 815 -4.67 -12.05 24.46
N LYS A 816 -5.25 -12.39 23.32
CA LYS A 816 -6.51 -13.13 23.22
C LYS A 816 -6.63 -13.82 21.87
N TYR A 817 -7.37 -14.91 21.80
CA TYR A 817 -7.81 -15.52 20.55
C TYR A 817 -9.27 -15.96 20.62
N GLU A 818 -9.91 -16.01 19.45
CA GLU A 818 -11.20 -16.65 19.24
C GLU A 818 -11.12 -17.50 17.97
N ILE A 819 -11.03 -18.82 18.13
CA ILE A 819 -10.91 -19.75 17.01
C ILE A 819 -12.16 -20.63 16.96
N LYS A 820 -12.77 -20.72 15.78
CA LYS A 820 -13.93 -21.58 15.52
C LYS A 820 -13.57 -22.57 14.42
N LEU A 821 -13.55 -23.85 14.78
CA LEU A 821 -13.28 -24.95 13.88
C LEU A 821 -14.50 -25.87 13.83
N ASN A 822 -14.99 -26.15 12.62
CA ASN A 822 -16.21 -26.92 12.37
C ASN A 822 -17.42 -26.44 13.20
N GLY A 823 -17.61 -25.12 13.25
CA GLY A 823 -18.69 -24.46 13.98
C GLY A 823 -18.57 -24.50 15.52
N LYS A 824 -17.45 -25.00 16.08
CA LYS A 824 -17.21 -25.09 17.52
C LYS A 824 -16.03 -24.23 17.92
N SER A 825 -16.11 -23.60 19.09
CA SER A 825 -14.94 -22.95 19.69
C SER A 825 -13.83 -23.97 19.89
N TRP A 826 -12.62 -23.62 19.44
CA TRP A 826 -11.42 -24.41 19.63
C TRP A 826 -10.65 -23.89 20.84
N ASP A 827 -10.20 -24.81 21.68
CA ASP A 827 -9.40 -24.54 22.86
C ASP A 827 -8.15 -25.44 22.89
N GLY A 828 -7.52 -25.67 21.74
CA GLY A 828 -6.22 -26.34 21.70
C GLY A 828 -5.07 -25.40 22.15
N GLY A 829 -3.84 -25.89 22.09
CA GLY A 829 -2.63 -25.11 22.39
C GLY A 829 -1.98 -24.51 21.15
N PHE A 830 -0.92 -23.73 21.35
CA PHE A 830 -0.08 -23.18 20.28
C PHE A 830 1.32 -23.77 20.34
N VAL A 831 1.98 -23.83 19.18
CA VAL A 831 3.39 -24.20 19.07
C VAL A 831 4.19 -23.11 18.38
N LEU A 832 5.43 -22.92 18.83
CA LEU A 832 6.43 -22.11 18.14
C LEU A 832 7.50 -23.04 17.58
N ARG A 833 7.69 -23.02 16.28
CA ARG A 833 8.86 -23.64 15.65
C ARG A 833 9.99 -22.63 15.69
N ASN A 834 10.96 -22.86 16.56
CA ASN A 834 12.18 -22.09 16.63
C ASN A 834 13.25 -22.76 15.77
N GLY A 835 14.05 -21.98 15.07
CA GLY A 835 15.17 -22.54 14.33
C GLY A 835 16.23 -21.54 13.96
N TYR A 836 17.26 -22.09 13.34
CA TYR A 836 18.33 -21.38 12.67
C TYR A 836 18.49 -22.01 11.29
N ASP A 837 18.53 -21.16 10.26
CA ASP A 837 18.62 -21.55 8.85
C ASP A 837 19.92 -22.31 8.51
N GLY A 838 20.92 -22.24 9.39
CA GLY A 838 22.25 -22.82 9.20
C GLY A 838 23.29 -21.83 8.69
N GLN A 839 22.90 -20.58 8.40
CA GLN A 839 23.75 -19.58 7.78
C GLN A 839 23.73 -18.23 8.49
N MET A 840 22.61 -17.51 8.43
CA MET A 840 22.60 -16.07 8.68
C MET A 840 21.66 -15.65 9.80
N TYR A 841 20.53 -16.32 10.05
CA TYR A 841 19.55 -15.80 11.00
C TYR A 841 18.61 -16.83 11.64
N ASN A 842 18.01 -16.42 12.75
CA ASN A 842 16.94 -17.16 13.42
C ASN A 842 15.66 -17.14 12.59
N ILE A 843 14.90 -18.21 12.70
CA ILE A 843 13.56 -18.35 12.13
C ILE A 843 12.60 -18.72 13.25
N SER A 844 11.42 -18.11 13.26
CA SER A 844 10.34 -18.48 14.18
C SER A 844 9.01 -18.56 13.45
N GLU A 845 8.24 -19.62 13.72
CA GLU A 845 6.92 -19.83 13.09
C GLU A 845 5.88 -20.25 14.13
N LEU A 846 4.88 -19.38 14.36
CA LEU A 846 3.77 -19.64 15.26
C LEU A 846 2.67 -20.43 14.54
N SER A 847 2.20 -21.53 15.16
CA SER A 847 1.09 -22.35 14.63
C SER A 847 0.18 -22.88 15.73
N LEU A 848 -0.92 -23.51 15.31
CA LEU A 848 -1.83 -24.27 16.18
C LEU A 848 -1.21 -25.64 16.51
N ASP A 849 -1.38 -26.10 17.75
CA ASP A 849 -0.95 -27.43 18.22
C ASP A 849 -1.91 -28.53 17.71
N LEU A 850 -1.99 -28.69 16.39
CA LEU A 850 -2.85 -29.63 15.69
C LEU A 850 -2.03 -30.56 14.80
N GLY A 851 -2.38 -31.85 14.77
CA GLY A 851 -1.78 -32.80 13.82
C GLY A 851 -2.44 -32.66 12.45
N LYS A 852 -2.79 -33.80 11.86
CA LYS A 852 -3.65 -33.81 10.68
C LYS A 852 -5.00 -33.17 10.97
N TYR A 853 -5.39 -32.16 10.19
CA TYR A 853 -6.67 -31.49 10.33
C TYR A 853 -7.22 -31.02 8.98
N THR A 854 -8.55 -30.96 8.88
CA THR A 854 -9.24 -30.35 7.73
C THR A 854 -9.98 -29.11 8.22
N PHE A 855 -9.44 -27.93 7.91
CA PHE A 855 -10.16 -26.67 8.07
C PHE A 855 -11.34 -26.68 7.11
N LYS A 856 -12.54 -26.45 7.63
CA LYS A 856 -13.77 -26.41 6.85
C LYS A 856 -13.99 -25.03 6.29
N LYS A 857 -14.66 -24.95 5.13
CA LYS A 857 -15.20 -23.67 4.65
C LYS A 857 -16.01 -23.01 5.78
N GLY A 858 -15.67 -21.75 6.09
CA GLY A 858 -16.30 -20.98 7.16
C GLY A 858 -15.62 -21.09 8.52
N ASP A 859 -14.59 -21.92 8.69
CA ASP A 859 -13.73 -21.88 9.89
C ASP A 859 -13.05 -20.50 10.00
N THR A 860 -12.85 -20.03 11.23
CA THR A 860 -12.29 -18.71 11.51
C THR A 860 -11.21 -18.76 12.57
N ILE A 861 -10.17 -17.95 12.39
CA ILE A 861 -9.13 -17.68 13.39
C ILE A 861 -9.10 -16.17 13.63
N TYR A 862 -9.34 -15.75 14.87
CA TYR A 862 -9.19 -14.37 15.30
C TYR A 862 -8.14 -14.29 16.40
N LEU A 863 -7.13 -13.43 16.25
CA LEU A 863 -6.08 -13.19 17.25
C LEU A 863 -6.00 -11.70 17.58
N GLU A 864 -5.86 -11.36 18.85
CA GLU A 864 -5.40 -10.06 19.35
C GLU A 864 -3.97 -10.25 19.88
N PHE A 865 -2.98 -9.63 19.25
CA PHE A 865 -1.57 -9.77 19.64
C PHE A 865 -0.82 -8.45 19.51
N MET A 866 0.39 -8.42 20.05
CA MET A 866 1.32 -7.32 19.89
C MET A 866 2.64 -7.84 19.35
N LEU A 867 3.22 -7.09 18.42
CA LEU A 867 4.64 -7.21 18.11
C LEU A 867 5.37 -6.10 18.88
N VAL A 868 6.56 -6.42 19.37
CA VAL A 868 7.34 -5.52 20.23
C VAL A 868 8.81 -5.59 19.83
N PRO A 869 9.36 -4.59 19.14
CA PRO A 869 10.79 -4.40 18.98
C PRO A 869 11.30 -3.59 20.17
N TRP A 870 12.34 -4.06 20.82
CA TRP A 870 12.80 -3.47 22.07
C TRP A 870 14.30 -3.62 22.29
N GLY A 871 14.86 -2.67 23.04
CA GLY A 871 16.24 -2.66 23.46
C GLY A 871 17.25 -2.85 22.32
N ASN A 872 18.37 -3.45 22.69
CA ASN A 872 19.51 -3.77 21.84
C ASN A 872 20.27 -4.95 22.49
N THR A 873 21.50 -5.22 22.06
CA THR A 873 22.31 -6.31 22.63
C THR A 873 22.68 -6.15 24.10
N ASP A 874 22.70 -4.93 24.63
CA ASP A 874 22.98 -4.69 26.05
C ASP A 874 21.79 -5.05 26.93
N HIS A 875 20.60 -5.18 26.33
CA HIS A 875 19.40 -5.66 26.98
C HIS A 875 19.27 -7.18 26.82
N ASP A 876 20.00 -7.93 27.64
CA ASP A 876 20.17 -9.38 27.50
C ASP A 876 19.20 -10.23 28.33
N THR A 877 18.05 -9.66 28.74
CA THR A 877 16.99 -10.31 29.54
C THR A 877 15.60 -9.95 29.04
N TYR A 878 14.61 -10.81 29.24
CA TYR A 878 13.23 -10.61 28.75
C TYR A 878 12.33 -9.71 29.64
N VAL A 879 12.90 -8.98 30.61
CA VAL A 879 12.13 -8.23 31.62
C VAL A 879 11.20 -7.18 31.00
N ASN A 880 11.62 -6.54 29.91
CA ASN A 880 10.78 -5.55 29.22
C ASN A 880 9.54 -6.21 28.59
N VAL A 881 9.67 -7.44 28.08
CA VAL A 881 8.58 -8.22 27.50
C VAL A 881 7.60 -8.67 28.60
N GLU A 882 8.10 -9.13 29.75
CA GLU A 882 7.24 -9.45 30.91
C GLU A 882 6.47 -8.22 31.39
N ARG A 883 7.12 -7.06 31.43
CA ARG A 883 6.48 -5.79 31.81
C ARG A 883 5.34 -5.42 30.85
N ILE A 884 5.54 -5.65 29.55
CA ILE A 884 4.52 -5.42 28.52
C ILE A 884 3.40 -6.47 28.60
N PHE A 885 3.74 -7.73 28.87
CA PHE A 885 2.74 -8.77 29.10
C PHE A 885 1.87 -8.44 30.34
N GLU A 886 2.47 -7.95 31.42
CA GLU A 886 1.74 -7.49 32.59
C GLU A 886 0.79 -6.33 32.23
N ASP A 887 1.28 -5.27 31.60
CA ASP A 887 0.49 -4.05 31.36
C ASP A 887 -0.51 -4.12 30.21
N SER A 888 -0.28 -4.97 29.22
CA SER A 888 -1.09 -5.03 27.99
C SER A 888 -1.94 -6.29 27.88
N VAL A 889 -1.66 -7.33 28.68
CA VAL A 889 -2.42 -8.60 28.67
C VAL A 889 -3.02 -8.94 30.04
N LEU A 890 -2.26 -8.78 31.13
CA LEU A 890 -2.79 -9.09 32.47
C LEU A 890 -3.60 -7.94 33.06
N LYS A 891 -3.18 -6.70 32.80
CA LYS A 891 -3.82 -5.45 33.22
C LYS A 891 -4.08 -4.53 32.01
N PRO A 892 -4.78 -5.01 30.96
CA PRO A 892 -4.97 -4.23 29.74
C PRO A 892 -5.75 -2.95 30.02
N LEU A 893 -5.66 -1.99 29.10
CA LEU A 893 -6.51 -0.81 29.11
C LEU A 893 -7.98 -1.22 29.23
N LYS A 894 -8.64 -0.70 30.25
CA LYS A 894 -10.05 -0.93 30.54
C LYS A 894 -10.71 0.40 30.82
N VAL A 895 -11.93 0.55 30.31
CA VAL A 895 -12.75 1.75 30.50
C VAL A 895 -14.02 1.37 31.26
N ASP A 896 -14.27 2.06 32.36
CA ASP A 896 -15.54 2.02 33.09
C ASP A 896 -16.27 3.36 32.88
N VAL A 897 -17.40 3.34 32.18
CA VAL A 897 -18.14 4.55 31.79
C VAL A 897 -19.19 4.90 32.84
N SER A 898 -19.12 6.11 33.40
CA SER A 898 -20.14 6.65 34.32
C SER A 898 -21.17 7.53 33.62
N ALA A 899 -20.84 8.13 32.47
CA ALA A 899 -21.78 8.83 31.59
C ALA A 899 -21.41 8.59 30.11
N GLY A 900 -22.42 8.24 29.30
CA GLY A 900 -22.22 7.72 27.94
C GLY A 900 -22.37 6.19 27.91
N SER A 901 -21.74 5.55 26.92
CA SER A 901 -21.66 4.09 26.81
C SER A 901 -20.32 3.63 26.26
N LEU A 902 -19.90 2.43 26.60
CA LEU A 902 -18.66 1.82 26.10
C LEU A 902 -18.85 1.35 24.65
N ILE A 903 -17.89 1.63 23.79
CA ILE A 903 -17.74 0.94 22.51
C ILE A 903 -16.64 -0.12 22.70
N GLU A 904 -16.99 -1.38 22.46
CA GLU A 904 -16.06 -2.50 22.62
C GLU A 904 -14.98 -2.44 21.53
N GLU A 905 -13.73 -2.22 21.95
CA GLU A 905 -12.56 -2.16 21.09
C GLU A 905 -11.37 -2.88 21.75
N PRO A 906 -10.59 -3.71 21.02
CA PRO A 906 -9.54 -4.52 21.63
C PRO A 906 -8.41 -3.75 22.31
N PHE A 907 -8.02 -2.59 21.78
CA PHE A 907 -6.78 -1.90 22.18
C PHE A 907 -6.97 -0.43 22.54
N LEU A 908 -7.95 0.25 21.93
CA LEU A 908 -8.22 1.66 22.12
C LEU A 908 -9.41 1.85 23.08
N PRO A 909 -9.21 2.47 24.26
CA PRO A 909 -10.30 3.04 25.04
C PRO A 909 -11.28 3.84 24.17
N HIS A 910 -12.52 3.37 24.03
CA HIS A 910 -13.50 3.97 23.13
C HIS A 910 -14.86 4.15 23.81
N VAL A 911 -15.33 5.38 23.86
CA VAL A 911 -16.57 5.76 24.55
C VAL A 911 -17.50 6.47 23.56
N LEU A 912 -18.80 6.18 23.63
CA LEU A 912 -19.84 6.99 23.00
C LEU A 912 -20.40 7.96 24.03
N CYS A 913 -20.37 9.26 23.75
CA CYS A 913 -20.90 10.28 24.64
C CYS A 913 -22.44 10.25 24.68
N ALA A 914 -23.02 10.87 25.71
CA ALA A 914 -24.44 11.14 25.81
C ALA A 914 -24.63 12.65 25.98
N ASP A 915 -25.46 13.27 25.14
CA ASP A 915 -25.74 14.71 25.18
C ASP A 915 -24.47 15.59 25.13
N ASN A 916 -23.53 15.27 24.24
CA ASN A 916 -22.21 15.94 24.13
C ASN A 916 -21.37 15.90 25.41
N TYR A 917 -21.58 14.88 26.25
CA TYR A 917 -20.84 14.66 27.49
C TYR A 917 -20.48 13.19 27.67
N ALA A 918 -19.24 12.92 28.09
CA ALA A 918 -18.86 11.60 28.56
C ALA A 918 -18.06 11.72 29.85
N GLU A 919 -18.23 10.76 30.74
CA GLU A 919 -17.41 10.59 31.94
C GLU A 919 -17.05 9.12 32.08
N PHE A 920 -15.77 8.84 32.28
CA PHE A 920 -15.25 7.49 32.30
C PHE A 920 -13.93 7.41 33.08
N THR A 921 -13.68 6.25 33.63
CA THR A 921 -12.43 5.90 34.30
C THR A 921 -11.65 4.93 33.44
N VAL A 922 -10.37 5.23 33.21
CA VAL A 922 -9.42 4.34 32.53
C VAL A 922 -8.48 3.73 33.56
N THR A 923 -8.25 2.43 33.45
CA THR A 923 -7.25 1.66 34.21
C THR A 923 -6.43 0.81 33.26
N GLY A 924 -5.26 0.34 33.69
CA GLY A 924 -4.38 -0.49 32.86
C GLY A 924 -3.56 0.31 31.87
N GLY A 925 -2.67 -0.38 31.17
CA GLY A 925 -1.67 0.23 30.30
C GLY A 925 -0.57 0.99 31.06
N ARG A 926 0.53 1.29 30.37
CA ARG A 926 1.62 2.13 30.87
C ARG A 926 2.02 3.12 29.79
N ASN A 927 2.69 4.21 30.17
CA ASN A 927 3.17 5.24 29.27
C ASN A 927 2.01 5.99 28.59
N ASN A 928 2.24 6.56 27.40
CA ASN A 928 1.28 7.34 26.65
C ASN A 928 0.27 6.44 25.93
N ASN A 929 -1.01 6.59 26.25
CA ASN A 929 -2.11 5.87 25.63
C ASN A 929 -3.06 6.86 24.97
N ALA A 930 -3.78 6.41 23.95
CA ALA A 930 -4.85 7.19 23.34
C ALA A 930 -6.20 6.78 23.92
N VAL A 931 -7.15 7.71 23.92
CA VAL A 931 -8.58 7.45 24.15
C VAL A 931 -9.39 8.18 23.11
N ARG A 932 -10.49 7.57 22.66
CA ARG A 932 -11.43 8.13 21.69
C ARG A 932 -12.83 8.23 22.28
N VAL A 933 -13.48 9.35 22.05
CA VAL A 933 -14.86 9.61 22.48
C VAL A 933 -15.68 10.10 21.30
N ASP A 934 -16.73 9.37 20.94
CA ASP A 934 -17.57 9.59 19.76
C ASP A 934 -18.95 10.16 20.12
N GLY A 935 -19.71 10.61 19.10
CA GLY A 935 -21.14 10.95 19.23
C GLY A 935 -21.44 12.44 19.47
N PHE A 936 -20.44 13.32 19.35
CA PHE A 936 -20.67 14.75 19.55
C PHE A 936 -21.40 15.37 18.36
N THR A 937 -22.41 16.19 18.63
CA THR A 937 -23.24 16.84 17.61
C THR A 937 -22.82 18.27 17.31
N SER A 938 -21.69 18.73 17.85
CA SER A 938 -21.16 20.08 17.66
C SER A 938 -19.66 20.01 17.46
N LEU A 939 -19.16 20.67 16.41
CA LEU A 939 -17.73 20.84 16.19
C LEU A 939 -17.23 22.00 17.06
N ALA A 940 -16.42 21.69 18.07
CA ALA A 940 -15.77 22.68 18.93
C ALA A 940 -14.41 22.18 19.44
N LYS A 941 -13.65 23.06 20.11
CA LYS A 941 -12.51 22.64 20.93
C LYS A 941 -13.06 21.84 22.13
N PRO A 942 -12.66 20.58 22.35
CA PRO A 942 -13.15 19.80 23.46
C PRO A 942 -12.60 20.36 24.78
N VAL A 943 -13.42 20.37 25.82
CA VAL A 943 -12.96 20.60 27.20
C VAL A 943 -12.80 19.24 27.86
N ILE A 944 -11.54 18.86 28.09
CA ILE A 944 -11.17 17.63 28.77
C ILE A 944 -10.79 17.98 30.21
N GLU A 945 -11.38 17.30 31.18
CA GLU A 945 -11.09 17.47 32.59
C GLU A 945 -10.68 16.13 33.20
N ILE A 946 -9.71 16.17 34.11
CA ILE A 946 -9.20 15.03 34.87
C ILE A 946 -9.59 15.19 36.34
N LYS A 947 -9.98 14.08 36.98
CA LYS A 947 -10.31 14.03 38.39
C LYS A 947 -9.05 13.94 39.24
N GLN A 948 -8.86 14.90 40.13
CA GLN A 948 -7.73 14.98 41.05
C GLN A 948 -7.90 14.02 42.24
N PRO A 949 -6.82 13.68 42.98
CA PRO A 949 -6.89 12.80 44.16
C PRO A 949 -7.82 13.31 45.28
N ASP A 950 -8.05 14.63 45.36
CA ASP A 950 -8.98 15.24 46.32
C ASP A 950 -10.45 15.19 45.86
N GLY A 951 -10.71 14.62 44.67
CA GLY A 951 -12.02 14.50 44.05
C GLY A 951 -12.46 15.72 43.23
N SER A 952 -11.66 16.80 43.19
CA SER A 952 -11.93 17.97 42.36
C SER A 952 -11.63 17.70 40.88
N TRP A 953 -12.20 18.52 39.99
CA TRP A 953 -11.95 18.46 38.55
C TRP A 953 -11.05 19.61 38.14
N SER A 954 -10.04 19.32 37.32
CA SER A 954 -9.20 20.33 36.66
C SER A 954 -9.15 20.07 35.17
N VAL A 955 -8.93 21.11 34.38
CA VAL A 955 -8.67 20.95 32.94
C VAL A 955 -7.43 20.09 32.74
N TYR A 956 -7.55 19.09 31.88
CA TYR A 956 -6.46 18.28 31.38
C TYR A 956 -5.98 18.90 30.06
N ASP A 957 -5.11 19.91 30.18
CA ASP A 957 -4.63 20.67 29.03
C ASP A 957 -3.36 20.03 28.47
N THR A 958 -3.49 19.38 27.32
CA THR A 958 -2.39 18.80 26.55
C THR A 958 -1.86 19.75 25.48
N SER A 959 -2.42 20.95 25.38
CA SER A 959 -2.19 21.85 24.26
C SER A 959 -0.97 22.74 24.47
N VAL A 960 -0.21 22.96 23.39
CA VAL A 960 0.82 24.00 23.28
C VAL A 960 0.27 25.18 22.47
N LYS A 961 -0.64 24.90 21.54
CA LYS A 961 -1.42 25.87 20.77
C LYS A 961 -2.90 25.56 20.93
N GLU A 962 -3.77 26.55 20.79
CA GLU A 962 -5.19 26.37 21.13
C GLU A 962 -5.91 25.22 20.38
N TYR A 963 -5.39 24.83 19.21
CA TYR A 963 -5.95 23.81 18.32
C TYR A 963 -5.27 22.43 18.39
N ASP A 964 -4.23 22.24 19.20
CA ASP A 964 -3.46 20.98 19.25
C ASP A 964 -3.71 20.16 20.53
N GLY A 965 -3.10 18.97 20.61
CA GLY A 965 -3.22 18.05 21.76
C GLY A 965 -4.42 17.09 21.70
N TYR A 966 -5.25 17.19 20.67
CA TYR A 966 -6.37 16.30 20.36
C TYR A 966 -6.57 16.13 18.85
N GLU A 967 -7.27 15.08 18.44
CA GLU A 967 -7.69 14.81 17.05
C GLU A 967 -9.23 14.88 16.98
N VAL A 968 -9.77 15.34 15.85
CA VAL A 968 -11.21 15.32 15.56
C VAL A 968 -11.48 14.36 14.42
N LEU A 969 -12.50 13.52 14.58
CA LEU A 969 -12.96 12.56 13.58
C LEU A 969 -14.38 12.90 13.15
N TYR A 970 -14.71 12.66 11.89
CA TYR A 970 -16.07 12.76 11.37
C TYR A 970 -16.65 11.35 11.20
N LEU A 971 -17.85 11.12 11.73
CA LEU A 971 -18.47 9.81 11.79
C LEU A 971 -19.55 9.65 10.71
N PRO A 972 -19.85 8.42 10.24
CA PRO A 972 -20.82 8.18 9.17
C PRO A 972 -22.23 8.71 9.45
N ASP A 973 -22.60 8.91 10.72
CA ASP A 973 -23.89 9.45 11.14
C ASP A 973 -23.92 11.00 11.20
N GLY A 974 -22.84 11.68 10.82
CA GLY A 974 -22.72 13.14 10.84
C GLY A 974 -22.37 13.72 12.22
N THR A 975 -22.00 12.88 13.18
CA THR A 975 -21.44 13.30 14.48
C THR A 975 -19.91 13.33 14.45
N TYR A 976 -19.30 13.83 15.53
CA TYR A 976 -17.86 13.96 15.68
C TYR A 976 -17.33 13.04 16.77
N GLY A 977 -16.09 12.58 16.57
CA GLY A 977 -15.26 11.95 17.59
C GLY A 977 -14.09 12.84 17.98
N TYR A 978 -13.63 12.71 19.22
CA TYR A 978 -12.43 13.36 19.74
C TYR A 978 -11.50 12.30 20.31
N ALA A 979 -10.23 12.35 19.91
CA ALA A 979 -9.19 11.53 20.51
C ALA A 979 -8.11 12.38 21.17
N PHE A 980 -7.54 11.91 22.27
CA PHE A 980 -6.44 12.60 22.97
C PHE A 980 -5.52 11.61 23.67
N ILE A 981 -4.31 12.08 24.00
CA ILE A 981 -3.27 11.27 24.65
C ILE A 981 -3.28 11.52 26.16
N PHE A 982 -3.15 10.45 26.94
CA PHE A 982 -2.90 10.53 28.37
C PHE A 982 -1.75 9.62 28.79
N THR A 983 -1.06 9.99 29.88
CA THR A 983 0.04 9.20 30.42
C THR A 983 -0.41 8.40 31.63
N GLN A 984 -0.20 7.10 31.58
CA GLN A 984 -0.44 6.17 32.67
C GLN A 984 0.91 5.76 33.28
N PRO A 985 1.30 6.25 34.48
CA PRO A 985 2.62 5.90 35.04
C PRO A 985 2.67 4.47 35.59
N ASP A 986 1.51 3.93 35.99
CA ASP A 986 1.37 2.57 36.52
C ASP A 986 0.02 1.96 36.07
N PRO A 987 -0.04 0.70 35.62
CA PRO A 987 -1.28 0.05 35.18
C PRO A 987 -2.33 -0.10 36.29
N ASP A 988 -1.94 -0.09 37.57
CA ASP A 988 -2.88 -0.16 38.71
C ASP A 988 -3.53 1.20 39.02
N ASN A 989 -3.06 2.29 38.42
CA ASN A 989 -3.69 3.59 38.59
C ASN A 989 -5.04 3.65 37.88
N ALA A 990 -5.98 4.39 38.46
CA ALA A 990 -7.26 4.72 37.84
C ALA A 990 -7.30 6.22 37.58
N VAL A 991 -7.52 6.61 36.32
CA VAL A 991 -7.63 8.01 35.93
C VAL A 991 -9.04 8.24 35.41
N THR A 992 -9.75 9.20 36.01
CA THR A 992 -11.12 9.54 35.57
C THR A 992 -11.10 10.82 34.78
N PHE A 993 -11.69 10.76 33.59
CA PHE A 993 -11.87 11.88 32.69
C PHE A 993 -13.34 12.21 32.54
N ARG A 994 -13.61 13.48 32.26
CA ARG A 994 -14.85 13.91 31.61
C ARG A 994 -14.55 14.82 30.45
N ILE A 995 -15.36 14.75 29.41
CA ILE A 995 -15.20 15.52 28.18
C ILE A 995 -16.54 16.13 27.77
N ARG A 996 -16.49 17.35 27.23
CA ARG A 996 -17.62 18.05 26.60
C ARG A 996 -17.16 18.81 25.36
N ALA A 997 -18.02 18.92 24.35
CA ALA A 997 -17.78 19.72 23.14
C ALA A 997 -19.06 20.46 22.73
#